data_AF-A0A199W5M1-F1
#
_entry.id   AF-A0A199W5M1-F1
#
_cell.length_a   1.000
_cell.length_b   1.000
_cell.length_c   1.000
_cell.angle_alpha   90.00
_cell.angle_beta   90.00
_cell.angle_gamma   90.00
#
_symmetry.space_group_name_H-M   'P 1'
#
loop_
_entity.id
_entity.type
_entity.pdbx_description
1 polymer ?
#
loop_
_entity_poly.entity_id
_entity_poly.type
_entity_poly.pdbx_seq_one_letter_code
_entity_poly.pdbx_strand_id
1 'polypeptide(L)'
;FVEKVLRIQPKVKKLYLLVRANDSISAKHRVETEVMQTAVFKILAEKYQGNFRSFFWDKVCPLAGDISVEDLGIYDRNLKETLKDKINVIVHLAANTAFIERYDTALGINTFGVKHVSAFATRCLKLEMLLHISTAYVTPDNGGVIPEQPLSAVKALDRCSILDIEAEMALVQEKLKELTENKASEDTLRLSMKKLGLRRAQTYGWSNTYTFTKAMGEMLFYNLRWHLPLAILRPTIVTSTCKEPFPGWIEGVRTTDAFITGYGMGHLKYIPADVTTILDLIGSSTRNPITIGKMADEAYRYFLRNPCIGSDGRIIKVKEPYFVTTMTGFYIYMTIRNKLPLQVETDKNLIAFDTKSIDWESYLTDIHIPAGERSKLSGGQEPSRHRCHRAHSKVLRIQPKVKKLYLLVRAADYVSAKRRVETEVMQTEVFEILEEKYQGNFPSYFWDKVCPLAGDITFEDLGIHEDKLKETLWSEINVIVHVAANIDFNERYDTALGINTFGVKHISAFAIRCPKLKMLLHISTAYVTPDNQGALLEQPLSAVKGLDIEAEMALVQEQLKELTDNKASEDTVRLSMKKLGLIRAQTFGWSNTYTFTKAMGEMLFYDLRRHLPLVILRPTIVTSTWKEPFPGWIEGVRTTDAFITGYGMGHLKYIPADVTTILDLVPGDLVVNAMLTIIASSYKESSVFIYQIGSSTRNPITIGKLAEEAYRYFSRNPCIRSDGRIIKVKEPHFVTTMTGFYIYMVVRNKLPLQVLRVLGALHSSARSQYNRLSRQYNRTVRVVKGYKPYTFFHGRFDDTNMQKLTSSLAETDKKLIAFDTKSIDWESYLTDIHIPGIFKYGIRADKKTKK
;
A
#
# COMPACT_ATOMS: atom_id res chain seq x y z
N PHE A 1 0.79 -39.40 -7.22
CA PHE A 1 1.52 -40.32 -6.29
C PHE A 1 1.01 -41.76 -6.41
N VAL A 2 -0.27 -42.05 -6.13
CA VAL A 2 -0.84 -43.40 -6.16
C VAL A 2 -0.55 -44.14 -7.47
N GLU A 3 -0.86 -43.54 -8.62
CA GLU A 3 -0.54 -44.08 -9.95
C GLU A 3 0.93 -44.49 -10.08
N LYS A 4 1.86 -43.58 -9.75
CA LYS A 4 3.30 -43.79 -9.89
C LYS A 4 3.78 -44.98 -9.06
N VAL A 5 3.29 -45.10 -7.82
CA VAL A 5 3.60 -46.24 -6.94
C VAL A 5 3.10 -47.55 -7.56
N LEU A 6 1.85 -47.60 -8.02
CA LEU A 6 1.29 -48.80 -8.65
C LEU A 6 2.03 -49.18 -9.94
N ARG A 7 2.54 -48.18 -10.68
CA ARG A 7 3.26 -48.40 -11.94
C ARG A 7 4.68 -48.91 -11.74
N ILE A 8 5.41 -48.40 -10.75
CA ILE A 8 6.86 -48.67 -10.61
C ILE A 8 7.23 -49.56 -9.43
N GLN A 9 6.34 -49.74 -8.45
CA GLN A 9 6.59 -50.54 -7.25
C GLN A 9 5.67 -51.76 -7.17
N PRO A 10 5.91 -52.80 -7.98
CA PRO A 10 5.06 -54.01 -7.98
C PRO A 10 5.07 -54.76 -6.64
N LYS A 11 6.12 -54.57 -5.83
CA LYS A 11 6.29 -55.18 -4.51
C LYS A 11 5.37 -54.59 -3.43
N VAL A 12 4.76 -53.43 -3.66
CA VAL A 12 3.74 -52.89 -2.75
C VAL A 12 2.58 -53.88 -2.71
N LYS A 13 2.35 -54.47 -1.53
CA LYS A 13 1.29 -55.47 -1.32
C LYS A 13 -0.08 -54.81 -1.31
N LYS A 14 -0.24 -53.76 -0.50
CA LYS A 14 -1.48 -53.01 -0.37
C LYS A 14 -1.19 -51.53 -0.15
N LEU A 15 -2.02 -50.68 -0.74
CA LEU A 15 -2.06 -49.23 -0.53
C LEU A 15 -3.39 -48.91 0.13
N TYR A 16 -3.34 -48.50 1.39
CA TYR A 16 -4.50 -48.05 2.14
C TYR A 16 -4.70 -46.56 1.90
N LEU A 17 -5.79 -46.20 1.21
CA LEU A 17 -6.06 -44.83 0.78
C LEU A 17 -7.16 -44.23 1.63
N LEU A 18 -6.77 -43.43 2.63
CA LEU A 18 -7.72 -42.69 3.46
C LEU A 18 -8.40 -41.58 2.65
N VAL A 19 -9.73 -41.63 2.61
CA VAL A 19 -10.58 -40.63 1.96
C VAL A 19 -11.69 -40.20 2.90
N ARG A 20 -12.00 -38.90 2.91
CA ARG A 20 -13.11 -38.35 3.69
C ARG A 20 -14.44 -38.87 3.13
N ALA A 21 -15.06 -39.79 3.86
CA ALA A 21 -16.31 -40.43 3.51
C ALA A 21 -17.01 -40.91 4.79
N ASN A 22 -18.33 -41.03 4.76
CA ASN A 22 -19.11 -41.44 5.94
C ASN A 22 -18.97 -42.95 6.24
N ASP A 23 -18.73 -43.76 5.21
CA ASP A 23 -18.66 -45.21 5.30
C ASP A 23 -17.78 -45.80 4.18
N SER A 24 -17.53 -47.11 4.26
CA SER A 24 -16.65 -47.84 3.33
C SER A 24 -17.21 -47.89 1.90
N ILE A 25 -18.54 -47.88 1.73
CA ILE A 25 -19.20 -47.90 0.42
C ILE A 25 -18.94 -46.56 -0.27
N SER A 26 -19.16 -45.46 0.44
CA SER A 26 -18.90 -44.09 0.01
C SER A 26 -17.42 -43.88 -0.28
N ALA A 27 -16.52 -44.42 0.56
CA ALA A 27 -15.08 -44.37 0.31
C ALA A 27 -14.68 -45.11 -0.98
N LYS A 28 -15.25 -46.29 -1.20
CA LYS A 28 -15.02 -47.07 -2.42
C LYS A 28 -15.53 -46.36 -3.66
N HIS A 29 -16.76 -45.84 -3.60
CA HIS A 29 -17.34 -45.06 -4.68
C HIS A 29 -16.48 -43.84 -5.02
N ARG A 30 -16.00 -43.12 -4.00
CA ARG A 30 -15.15 -41.94 -4.16
C ARG A 30 -13.80 -42.26 -4.79
N VAL A 31 -13.13 -43.33 -4.34
CA VAL A 31 -11.87 -43.78 -4.97
C VAL A 31 -12.09 -44.23 -6.42
N GLU A 32 -13.23 -44.85 -6.70
CA GLU A 32 -13.59 -45.24 -8.05
C GLU A 32 -13.77 -44.03 -8.98
N THR A 33 -14.54 -43.03 -8.57
CA THR A 33 -14.91 -41.88 -9.40
C THR A 33 -13.83 -40.79 -9.42
N GLU A 34 -13.23 -40.46 -8.28
CA GLU A 34 -12.29 -39.34 -8.14
C GLU A 34 -10.82 -39.75 -8.36
N VAL A 35 -10.47 -41.04 -8.27
CA VAL A 35 -9.06 -41.49 -8.37
C VAL A 35 -8.87 -42.42 -9.56
N MET A 36 -9.54 -43.58 -9.57
CA MET A 36 -9.30 -44.63 -10.57
C MET A 36 -9.66 -44.19 -11.99
N GLN A 37 -10.71 -43.38 -12.15
CA GLN A 37 -11.17 -42.88 -13.45
C GLN A 37 -10.38 -41.66 -13.97
N THR A 38 -9.40 -41.16 -13.22
CA THR A 38 -8.60 -40.01 -13.66
C THR A 38 -7.64 -40.39 -14.78
N ALA A 39 -7.37 -39.45 -15.68
CA ALA A 39 -6.56 -39.69 -16.88
C ALA A 39 -5.14 -40.19 -16.58
N VAL A 40 -4.57 -39.91 -15.40
CA VAL A 40 -3.24 -40.41 -15.02
C VAL A 40 -3.16 -41.92 -15.01
N PHE A 41 -4.26 -42.61 -14.72
CA PHE A 41 -4.30 -44.08 -14.72
C PHE A 41 -4.39 -44.68 -16.12
N LYS A 42 -4.50 -43.87 -17.19
CA LYS A 42 -4.60 -44.37 -18.57
C LYS A 42 -3.45 -45.31 -18.94
N ILE A 43 -2.21 -44.98 -18.56
CA ILE A 43 -1.04 -45.85 -18.84
C ILE A 43 -1.15 -47.20 -18.12
N LEU A 44 -1.62 -47.20 -16.88
CA LEU A 44 -1.88 -48.45 -16.15
C LEU A 44 -3.06 -49.21 -16.75
N ALA A 45 -4.12 -48.52 -17.16
CA ALA A 45 -5.27 -49.12 -17.81
C ALA A 45 -4.89 -49.77 -19.14
N GLU A 46 -4.04 -49.13 -19.95
CA GLU A 46 -3.50 -49.71 -21.19
C GLU A 46 -2.59 -50.91 -20.91
N LYS A 47 -1.73 -50.81 -19.90
CA LYS A 47 -0.82 -51.91 -19.50
C LYS A 47 -1.58 -53.16 -19.05
N TYR A 48 -2.66 -53.00 -18.29
CA TYR A 48 -3.44 -54.11 -17.72
C TYR A 48 -4.73 -54.44 -18.50
N GLN A 49 -5.08 -53.64 -19.50
CA GLN A 49 -6.25 -53.79 -20.36
C GLN A 49 -7.53 -54.08 -19.54
N GLY A 50 -8.31 -55.09 -19.92
CA GLY A 50 -9.54 -55.48 -19.21
C GLY A 50 -9.34 -55.87 -17.74
N ASN A 51 -8.11 -56.17 -17.32
CA ASN A 51 -7.79 -56.55 -15.94
C ASN A 51 -7.43 -55.37 -15.03
N PHE A 52 -7.40 -54.13 -15.55
CA PHE A 52 -6.99 -52.95 -14.78
C PHE A 52 -7.77 -52.78 -13.48
N ARG A 53 -9.10 -52.93 -13.53
CA ARG A 53 -9.97 -52.76 -12.36
C ARG A 53 -9.67 -53.80 -11.28
N SER A 54 -9.44 -55.06 -11.68
CA SER A 54 -9.07 -56.14 -10.76
C SER A 54 -7.71 -55.87 -10.12
N PHE A 55 -6.70 -55.52 -10.93
CA PHE A 55 -5.37 -55.11 -10.45
C PHE A 55 -5.44 -53.93 -9.47
N PHE A 56 -6.22 -52.90 -9.80
CA PHE A 56 -6.36 -51.71 -8.97
C PHE A 56 -6.94 -52.06 -7.59
N TRP A 57 -8.02 -52.86 -7.52
CA TRP A 57 -8.63 -53.25 -6.25
C TRP A 57 -7.83 -54.30 -5.47
N ASP A 58 -7.04 -55.13 -6.15
CA ASP A 58 -6.04 -55.99 -5.50
C ASP A 58 -5.01 -55.14 -4.75
N LYS A 59 -4.58 -54.01 -5.31
CA LYS A 59 -3.56 -53.15 -4.71
C LYS A 59 -4.11 -52.07 -3.78
N VAL A 60 -5.25 -51.44 -4.09
CA VAL A 60 -5.77 -50.27 -3.37
C VAL A 60 -6.94 -50.65 -2.47
N CYS A 61 -6.88 -50.24 -1.20
CA CYS A 61 -7.97 -50.37 -0.23
C CYS A 61 -8.42 -48.98 0.23
N PRO A 62 -9.62 -48.51 -0.16
CA PRO A 62 -10.21 -47.27 0.35
C PRO A 62 -10.49 -47.39 1.85
N LEU A 63 -10.10 -46.38 2.61
CA LEU A 63 -10.44 -46.24 4.02
C LEU A 63 -11.31 -45.00 4.19
N ALA A 64 -12.49 -45.16 4.78
CA ALA A 64 -13.30 -44.03 5.21
C ALA A 64 -12.68 -43.43 6.48
N GLY A 65 -12.35 -42.14 6.46
CA GLY A 65 -11.88 -41.44 7.64
C GLY A 65 -11.51 -39.99 7.40
N ASP A 66 -11.18 -39.28 8.48
CA ASP A 66 -10.87 -37.86 8.49
C ASP A 66 -9.68 -37.61 9.41
N ILE A 67 -8.59 -37.06 8.85
CA ILE A 67 -7.39 -36.79 9.64
C ILE A 67 -7.59 -35.71 10.70
N SER A 68 -8.63 -34.87 10.59
CA SER A 68 -8.93 -33.84 11.59
C SER A 68 -9.57 -34.39 12.87
N VAL A 69 -9.78 -35.71 12.93
CA VAL A 69 -10.37 -36.42 14.06
C VAL A 69 -9.34 -37.41 14.60
N GLU A 70 -9.41 -37.68 15.90
CA GLU A 70 -8.63 -38.73 16.54
C GLU A 70 -8.77 -40.08 15.83
N ASP A 71 -7.72 -40.91 15.90
CA ASP A 71 -7.65 -42.19 15.20
C ASP A 71 -7.95 -42.11 13.69
N LEU A 72 -7.69 -40.94 13.08
CA LEU A 72 -7.92 -40.65 11.66
C LEU A 72 -9.39 -40.80 11.25
N GLY A 73 -10.33 -40.68 12.20
CA GLY A 73 -11.77 -40.87 11.95
C GLY A 73 -12.14 -42.30 11.54
N ILE A 74 -11.26 -43.28 11.79
CA ILE A 74 -11.55 -44.70 11.51
C ILE A 74 -12.27 -45.28 12.74
N TYR A 75 -13.58 -45.50 12.61
CA TYR A 75 -14.40 -46.00 13.72
C TYR A 75 -14.31 -47.52 13.92
N ASP A 76 -13.98 -48.29 12.86
CA ASP A 76 -13.80 -49.74 12.95
C ASP A 76 -12.54 -50.10 13.75
N ARG A 77 -12.74 -50.67 14.94
CA ARG A 77 -11.66 -51.07 15.85
C ARG A 77 -10.79 -52.19 15.28
N ASN A 78 -11.38 -53.21 14.67
CA ASN A 78 -10.65 -54.35 14.12
C ASN A 78 -9.77 -53.93 12.95
N LEU A 79 -10.30 -53.03 12.10
CA LEU A 79 -9.55 -52.43 11.02
C LEU A 79 -8.37 -51.61 11.53
N LYS A 80 -8.56 -50.80 12.58
CA LYS A 80 -7.47 -50.02 13.19
C LYS A 80 -6.33 -50.90 13.72
N GLU A 81 -6.64 -51.96 14.46
CA GLU A 81 -5.62 -52.89 14.94
C GLU A 81 -4.89 -53.56 13.77
N THR A 82 -5.64 -54.02 12.77
CA THR A 82 -5.06 -54.64 11.57
C THR A 82 -4.11 -53.70 10.83
N LEU A 83 -4.42 -52.40 10.75
CA LEU A 83 -3.57 -51.43 10.07
C LEU A 83 -2.25 -51.20 10.82
N LYS A 84 -2.27 -51.13 12.16
CA LYS A 84 -1.04 -50.94 12.96
C LYS A 84 0.01 -52.02 12.71
N ASP A 85 -0.41 -53.25 12.49
CA ASP A 85 0.48 -54.40 12.26
C ASP A 85 0.97 -54.53 10.81
N LYS A 86 0.33 -53.82 9.88
CA LYS A 86 0.55 -53.96 8.42
C LYS A 86 1.21 -52.75 7.76
N ILE A 87 1.14 -51.57 8.37
CA ILE A 87 1.66 -50.34 7.75
C ILE A 87 3.18 -50.23 7.96
N ASN A 88 3.92 -50.27 6.85
CA ASN A 88 5.36 -50.01 6.82
C ASN A 88 5.69 -48.54 6.55
N VAL A 89 4.90 -47.87 5.73
CA VAL A 89 5.16 -46.49 5.30
C VAL A 89 3.87 -45.69 5.37
N ILE A 90 3.94 -44.51 5.98
CA ILE A 90 2.85 -43.53 5.98
C ILE A 90 3.28 -42.35 5.12
N VAL A 91 2.45 -41.99 4.15
CA VAL A 91 2.63 -40.78 3.34
C VAL A 91 1.48 -39.83 3.61
N HIS A 92 1.75 -38.81 4.42
CA HIS A 92 0.77 -37.82 4.83
C HIS A 92 0.67 -36.70 3.78
N LEU A 93 -0.25 -36.88 2.84
CA LEU A 93 -0.58 -35.95 1.75
C LEU A 93 -1.82 -35.08 2.03
N ALA A 94 -2.68 -35.53 2.96
CA ALA A 94 -3.92 -34.84 3.28
C ALA A 94 -3.65 -33.44 3.83
N ALA A 95 -4.24 -32.44 3.19
CA ALA A 95 -4.14 -31.04 3.59
C ALA A 95 -5.33 -30.27 3.03
N ASN A 96 -5.73 -29.21 3.72
CA ASN A 96 -6.52 -28.17 3.09
C ASN A 96 -5.56 -27.18 2.44
N THR A 97 -5.59 -27.08 1.10
CA THR A 97 -4.69 -26.24 0.31
C THR A 97 -5.29 -24.90 -0.09
N ALA A 98 -6.47 -24.54 0.43
CA ALA A 98 -7.07 -23.24 0.17
C ALA A 98 -6.41 -22.16 1.03
N PHE A 99 -5.85 -21.12 0.40
CA PHE A 99 -5.17 -20.02 1.09
C PHE A 99 -6.05 -19.29 2.12
N ILE A 100 -7.35 -19.16 1.85
CA ILE A 100 -8.33 -18.52 2.74
C ILE A 100 -9.46 -19.50 3.06
N GLU A 101 -9.15 -20.47 3.91
CA GLU A 101 -10.13 -21.40 4.48
C GLU A 101 -10.62 -20.94 5.87
N ARG A 102 -11.79 -21.44 6.27
CA ARG A 102 -12.25 -21.48 7.67
C ARG A 102 -11.13 -21.95 8.59
N TYR A 103 -10.79 -21.12 9.60
CA TYR A 103 -9.63 -21.39 10.44
C TYR A 103 -9.75 -22.69 11.25
N ASP A 104 -10.93 -23.01 11.75
CA ASP A 104 -11.24 -24.31 12.37
C ASP A 104 -10.92 -25.50 11.46
N THR A 105 -11.35 -25.43 10.21
CA THR A 105 -11.11 -26.49 9.23
C THR A 105 -9.63 -26.61 8.88
N ALA A 106 -8.96 -25.49 8.62
CA ALA A 106 -7.54 -25.47 8.28
C ALA A 106 -6.66 -25.94 9.44
N LEU A 107 -6.92 -25.45 10.66
CA LEU A 107 -6.21 -25.83 11.88
C LEU A 107 -6.45 -27.32 12.19
N GLY A 108 -7.70 -27.78 12.11
CA GLY A 108 -8.04 -29.19 12.32
C GLY A 108 -7.32 -30.14 11.36
N ILE A 109 -7.22 -29.79 10.07
CA ILE A 109 -6.61 -30.66 9.05
C ILE A 109 -5.08 -30.51 9.01
N ASN A 110 -4.57 -29.29 8.82
CA ASN A 110 -3.15 -29.05 8.54
C ASN A 110 -2.28 -29.05 9.80
N THR A 111 -2.86 -28.79 10.98
CA THR A 111 -2.14 -28.71 12.25
C THR A 111 -2.49 -29.89 13.15
N PHE A 112 -3.73 -30.02 13.61
CA PHE A 112 -4.09 -31.12 14.51
C PHE A 112 -4.19 -32.47 13.79
N GLY A 113 -4.44 -32.48 12.48
CA GLY A 113 -4.34 -33.69 11.69
C GLY A 113 -2.93 -34.29 11.70
N VAL A 114 -1.90 -33.47 11.83
CA VAL A 114 -0.52 -33.95 12.08
C VAL A 114 -0.43 -34.65 13.43
N LYS A 115 -1.04 -34.10 14.49
CA LYS A 115 -1.09 -34.73 15.82
C LYS A 115 -1.75 -36.12 15.74
N HIS A 116 -2.88 -36.23 15.04
CA HIS A 116 -3.60 -37.49 14.89
C HIS A 116 -2.84 -38.51 14.02
N VAL A 117 -2.23 -38.08 12.92
CA VAL A 117 -1.35 -38.93 12.09
C VAL A 117 -0.14 -39.41 12.89
N SER A 118 0.47 -38.54 13.68
CA SER A 118 1.60 -38.90 14.54
C SER A 118 1.21 -39.94 15.59
N ALA A 119 0.07 -39.74 16.27
CA ALA A 119 -0.44 -40.67 17.27
C ALA A 119 -0.78 -42.05 16.68
N PHE A 120 -1.29 -42.08 15.45
CA PHE A 120 -1.48 -43.34 14.72
C PHE A 120 -0.13 -43.97 14.35
N ALA A 121 0.80 -43.18 13.80
CA ALA A 121 2.12 -43.63 13.38
C ALA A 121 2.93 -44.24 14.53
N THR A 122 2.89 -43.66 15.73
CA THR A 122 3.58 -44.20 16.91
C THR A 122 3.07 -45.57 17.35
N ARG A 123 1.87 -45.98 16.90
CA ARG A 123 1.27 -47.28 17.19
C ARG A 123 1.53 -48.31 16.09
N CYS A 124 2.11 -47.91 14.96
CA CYS A 124 2.43 -48.82 13.86
C CYS A 124 3.75 -49.56 14.16
N LEU A 125 3.65 -50.87 14.40
CA LEU A 125 4.78 -51.68 14.88
C LEU A 125 5.91 -51.87 13.85
N LYS A 126 5.60 -51.69 12.56
CA LYS A 126 6.53 -51.91 11.44
C LYS A 126 6.85 -50.62 10.68
N LEU A 127 6.56 -49.46 11.27
CA LEU A 127 6.75 -48.19 10.58
C LEU A 127 8.23 -47.93 10.31
N GLU A 128 8.60 -47.93 9.04
CA GLU A 128 9.95 -47.63 8.55
C GLU A 128 10.09 -46.17 8.14
N MET A 129 8.99 -45.52 7.73
CA MET A 129 9.01 -44.13 7.29
C MET A 129 7.65 -43.45 7.45
N LEU A 130 7.68 -42.23 7.99
CA LEU A 130 6.59 -41.27 7.91
C LEU A 130 7.04 -40.10 7.05
N LEU A 131 6.50 -40.00 5.84
CA LEU A 131 6.73 -38.87 4.93
C LEU A 131 5.59 -37.86 5.07
N HIS A 132 5.88 -36.67 5.61
CA HIS A 132 4.95 -35.56 5.63
C HIS A 132 5.16 -34.62 4.45
N ILE A 133 4.10 -34.32 3.71
CA ILE A 133 4.14 -33.32 2.66
C ILE A 133 3.71 -31.98 3.23
N SER A 134 4.66 -31.05 3.28
CA SER A 134 4.45 -29.67 3.72
C SER A 134 4.49 -28.70 2.54
N THR A 135 5.06 -27.51 2.73
CA THR A 135 5.24 -26.50 1.69
C THR A 135 6.50 -25.68 1.96
N ALA A 136 7.20 -25.23 0.92
CA ALA A 136 8.38 -24.36 1.07
C ALA A 136 8.05 -23.01 1.72
N TYR A 137 6.76 -22.62 1.73
CA TYR A 137 6.25 -21.36 2.25
C TYR A 137 5.88 -21.42 3.76
N VAL A 138 6.37 -22.42 4.50
CA VAL A 138 6.15 -22.51 5.97
C VAL A 138 6.99 -21.52 6.77
N THR A 139 7.96 -20.84 6.16
CA THR A 139 8.72 -19.78 6.85
C THR A 139 8.03 -18.43 6.65
N PRO A 140 8.01 -17.55 7.67
CA PRO A 140 7.46 -16.21 7.53
C PRO A 140 8.31 -15.39 6.53
N ASP A 141 7.68 -14.41 5.88
CA ASP A 141 8.27 -13.66 4.75
C ASP A 141 9.51 -12.85 5.17
N ASN A 142 10.71 -13.44 5.00
CA ASN A 142 11.98 -12.82 5.40
C ASN A 142 12.88 -12.38 4.23
N GLY A 143 12.50 -12.69 2.98
CA GLY A 143 13.32 -12.44 1.80
C GLY A 143 14.61 -13.28 1.75
N GLY A 144 15.21 -13.41 0.56
CA GLY A 144 16.45 -14.18 0.37
C GLY A 144 16.23 -15.69 0.24
N VAL A 145 17.30 -16.47 0.45
CA VAL A 145 17.30 -17.94 0.34
C VAL A 145 16.69 -18.55 1.59
N ILE A 146 15.67 -19.41 1.43
CA ILE A 146 15.01 -20.11 2.53
C ILE A 146 15.75 -21.44 2.76
N PRO A 147 16.42 -21.64 3.91
CA PRO A 147 17.12 -22.88 4.18
C PRO A 147 16.15 -24.00 4.62
N GLU A 148 16.54 -25.26 4.41
CA GLU A 148 15.78 -26.46 4.83
C GLU A 148 15.87 -26.72 6.35
N GLN A 149 15.77 -25.66 7.15
CA GLN A 149 15.87 -25.77 8.61
C GLN A 149 14.55 -26.24 9.23
N PRO A 150 14.61 -27.08 10.29
CA PRO A 150 13.44 -27.46 11.05
C PRO A 150 12.76 -26.26 11.72
N LEU A 151 11.43 -26.25 11.79
CA LEU A 151 10.66 -25.22 12.47
C LEU A 151 10.40 -25.65 13.94
N SER A 152 10.96 -24.94 14.92
CA SER A 152 10.88 -25.32 16.33
C SER A 152 10.00 -24.41 17.20
N ALA A 153 10.11 -23.09 17.05
CA ALA A 153 9.31 -22.10 17.76
C ALA A 153 9.25 -20.78 16.96
N VAL A 154 8.13 -20.06 17.05
CA VAL A 154 7.91 -18.80 16.35
C VAL A 154 7.44 -17.75 17.35
N LYS A 155 8.08 -16.59 17.34
CA LYS A 155 7.63 -15.41 18.06
C LYS A 155 6.67 -14.60 17.18
N ALA A 156 5.67 -13.98 17.79
CA ALA A 156 4.85 -12.97 17.14
C ALA A 156 5.71 -11.80 16.65
N LEU A 157 5.19 -11.01 15.70
CA LEU A 157 5.91 -9.88 15.11
C LEU A 157 6.26 -8.79 16.14
N ASP A 158 5.47 -8.68 17.22
CA ASP A 158 5.74 -7.81 18.36
C ASP A 158 6.90 -8.30 19.26
N ARG A 159 7.39 -9.53 19.02
CA ARG A 159 8.43 -10.24 19.79
C ARG A 159 8.11 -10.46 21.27
N CYS A 160 6.89 -10.15 21.70
CA CYS A 160 6.44 -10.25 23.09
C CYS A 160 5.73 -11.58 23.40
N SER A 161 5.21 -12.28 22.39
CA SER A 161 4.48 -13.55 22.56
C SER A 161 5.04 -14.68 21.69
N ILE A 162 5.04 -15.91 22.21
CA ILE A 162 5.41 -17.13 21.48
C ILE A 162 4.11 -17.79 20.98
N LEU A 163 4.11 -18.30 19.76
CA LEU A 163 2.97 -19.02 19.19
C LEU A 163 2.69 -20.30 20.01
N ASP A 164 1.53 -20.33 20.65
CA ASP A 164 1.01 -21.50 21.36
C ASP A 164 -0.11 -22.15 20.53
N ILE A 165 0.17 -23.36 20.03
CA ILE A 165 -0.72 -24.10 19.13
C ILE A 165 -1.99 -24.57 19.84
N GLU A 166 -1.91 -24.95 21.11
CA GLU A 166 -3.09 -25.38 21.88
C GLU A 166 -3.98 -24.17 22.21
N ALA A 167 -3.38 -23.00 22.49
CA ALA A 167 -4.12 -21.75 22.66
C ALA A 167 -4.86 -21.32 21.37
N GLU A 168 -4.28 -21.55 20.19
CA GLU A 168 -4.98 -21.29 18.91
C GLU A 168 -6.24 -22.15 18.74
N MET A 169 -6.21 -23.40 19.20
CA MET A 169 -7.40 -24.27 19.18
C MET A 169 -8.46 -23.77 20.16
N ALA A 170 -8.06 -23.39 21.38
CA ALA A 170 -8.99 -22.82 22.37
C ALA A 170 -9.68 -21.55 21.82
N LEU A 171 -8.90 -20.66 21.17
CA LEU A 171 -9.42 -19.47 20.51
C LEU A 171 -10.46 -19.80 19.42
N VAL A 172 -10.20 -20.81 18.61
CA VAL A 172 -11.13 -21.28 17.59
C VAL A 172 -12.44 -21.80 18.22
N GLN A 173 -12.33 -22.61 19.26
CA GLN A 173 -13.49 -23.19 19.95
C GLN A 173 -14.35 -22.13 20.62
N GLU A 174 -13.72 -21.18 21.31
CA GLU A 174 -14.41 -20.04 21.91
C GLU A 174 -15.16 -19.23 20.84
N LYS A 175 -14.51 -18.97 19.70
CA LYS A 175 -15.15 -18.21 18.63
C LYS A 175 -16.34 -18.96 18.00
N LEU A 176 -16.22 -20.27 17.81
CA LEU A 176 -17.32 -21.09 17.30
C LEU A 176 -18.50 -21.12 18.29
N LYS A 177 -18.21 -21.25 19.59
CA LYS A 177 -19.23 -21.21 20.64
C LYS A 177 -19.97 -19.87 20.65
N GLU A 178 -19.23 -18.76 20.65
CA GLU A 178 -19.80 -17.40 20.57
C GLU A 178 -20.71 -17.24 19.35
N LEU A 179 -20.29 -17.71 18.16
CA LEU A 179 -21.08 -17.62 16.94
C LEU A 179 -22.35 -18.50 17.00
N THR A 180 -22.25 -19.67 17.62
CA THR A 180 -23.38 -20.59 17.78
C THR A 180 -24.41 -20.04 18.76
N GLU A 181 -23.97 -19.52 19.91
CA GLU A 181 -24.83 -18.89 20.92
C GLU A 181 -25.56 -17.67 20.36
N ASN A 182 -24.89 -16.89 19.51
CA ASN A 182 -25.48 -15.76 18.80
C ASN A 182 -26.36 -16.16 17.61
N LYS A 183 -26.62 -17.46 17.39
CA LYS A 183 -27.40 -18.00 16.26
C LYS A 183 -26.95 -17.44 14.91
N ALA A 184 -25.64 -17.28 14.72
CA ALA A 184 -25.08 -16.77 13.48
C ALA A 184 -25.46 -17.68 12.30
N SER A 185 -25.75 -17.07 11.14
CA SER A 185 -25.97 -17.86 9.91
C SER A 185 -24.69 -18.58 9.48
N GLU A 186 -24.83 -19.68 8.72
CA GLU A 186 -23.68 -20.45 8.21
C GLU A 186 -22.71 -19.59 7.39
N ASP A 187 -23.21 -18.62 6.63
CA ASP A 187 -22.36 -17.66 5.92
C ASP A 187 -21.60 -16.73 6.86
N THR A 188 -22.23 -16.28 7.95
CA THR A 188 -21.59 -15.44 8.96
C THR A 188 -20.50 -16.21 9.68
N LEU A 189 -20.76 -17.48 10.04
CA LEU A 189 -19.78 -18.37 10.64
C LEU A 189 -18.59 -18.58 9.71
N ARG A 190 -18.86 -18.99 8.46
CA ARG A 190 -17.83 -19.22 7.43
C ARG A 190 -16.94 -18.00 7.22
N LEU A 191 -17.52 -16.80 7.09
CA LEU A 191 -16.77 -15.56 6.90
C LEU A 191 -15.98 -15.16 8.15
N SER A 192 -16.55 -15.35 9.34
CA SER A 192 -15.89 -15.03 10.62
C SER A 192 -14.67 -15.91 10.84
N MET A 193 -14.78 -17.21 10.58
CA MET A 193 -13.67 -18.16 10.72
C MET A 193 -12.57 -17.93 9.68
N LYS A 194 -12.92 -17.57 8.44
CA LYS A 194 -11.93 -17.17 7.43
C LYS A 194 -11.15 -15.92 7.84
N LYS A 195 -11.86 -14.91 8.38
CA LYS A 195 -11.24 -13.67 8.88
C LYS A 195 -10.34 -13.92 10.08
N LEU A 196 -10.76 -14.78 11.01
CA LEU A 196 -9.97 -15.14 12.19
C LEU A 196 -8.62 -15.74 11.76
N GLY A 197 -8.64 -16.76 10.90
CA GLY A 197 -7.40 -17.42 10.44
C GLY A 197 -6.45 -16.49 9.71
N LEU A 198 -6.97 -15.59 8.87
CA LEU A 198 -6.14 -14.60 8.17
C LEU A 198 -5.49 -13.62 9.15
N ARG A 199 -6.24 -13.14 10.15
CA ARG A 199 -5.68 -12.24 11.19
C ARG A 199 -4.58 -12.94 11.98
N ARG A 200 -4.80 -14.19 12.42
CA ARG A 200 -3.80 -14.94 13.18
C ARG A 200 -2.53 -15.16 12.35
N ALA A 201 -2.67 -15.57 11.08
CA ALA A 201 -1.53 -15.70 10.18
C ALA A 201 -0.71 -14.39 10.09
N GLN A 202 -1.38 -13.25 9.93
CA GLN A 202 -0.74 -11.94 9.84
C GLN A 202 -0.05 -11.53 11.15
N THR A 203 -0.64 -11.81 12.32
CA THR A 203 -0.03 -11.54 13.64
C THR A 203 1.35 -12.18 13.80
N TYR A 204 1.53 -13.38 13.23
CA TYR A 204 2.79 -14.12 13.32
C TYR A 204 3.68 -13.97 12.08
N GLY A 205 3.28 -13.21 11.06
CA GLY A 205 4.12 -12.94 9.88
C GLY A 205 3.93 -13.88 8.68
N TRP A 206 2.82 -14.62 8.62
CA TRP A 206 2.42 -15.38 7.44
C TRP A 206 1.38 -14.63 6.60
N SER A 207 1.49 -14.81 5.29
CA SER A 207 0.60 -14.15 4.31
C SER A 207 -0.81 -14.75 4.24
N ASN A 208 -1.02 -15.99 4.67
CA ASN A 208 -2.29 -16.69 4.55
C ASN A 208 -2.47 -17.84 5.57
N THR A 209 -3.72 -18.28 5.76
CA THR A 209 -4.09 -19.33 6.73
C THR A 209 -3.48 -20.68 6.40
N TYR A 210 -3.33 -21.02 5.12
CA TYR A 210 -2.77 -22.30 4.69
C TYR A 210 -1.31 -22.44 5.13
N THR A 211 -0.45 -21.49 4.76
CA THR A 211 0.98 -21.54 5.10
C THR A 211 1.21 -21.50 6.61
N PHE A 212 0.41 -20.71 7.33
CA PHE A 212 0.47 -20.61 8.78
C PHE A 212 0.11 -21.93 9.49
N THR A 213 -0.99 -22.57 9.07
CA THR A 213 -1.41 -23.86 9.67
C THR A 213 -0.47 -25.01 9.28
N LYS A 214 0.14 -24.98 8.09
CA LYS A 214 1.21 -25.92 7.70
C LYS A 214 2.48 -25.74 8.54
N ALA A 215 2.87 -24.50 8.84
CA ALA A 215 3.98 -24.21 9.72
C ALA A 215 3.74 -24.77 11.13
N MET A 216 2.55 -24.54 11.70
CA MET A 216 2.18 -25.13 13.01
C MET A 216 2.16 -26.66 12.98
N GLY A 217 1.71 -27.28 11.88
CA GLY A 217 1.79 -28.72 11.70
C GLY A 217 3.23 -29.23 11.75
N GLU A 218 4.17 -28.55 11.09
CA GLU A 218 5.58 -28.92 11.18
C GLU A 218 6.17 -28.76 12.58
N MET A 219 5.75 -27.74 13.34
CA MET A 219 6.20 -27.53 14.72
C MET A 219 5.76 -28.66 15.64
N LEU A 220 4.53 -29.15 15.48
CA LEU A 220 4.06 -30.34 16.20
C LEU A 220 4.90 -31.56 15.84
N PHE A 221 5.22 -31.75 14.56
CA PHE A 221 6.12 -32.82 14.13
C PHE A 221 7.54 -32.67 14.67
N TYR A 222 8.08 -31.44 14.75
CA TYR A 222 9.39 -31.18 15.31
C TYR A 222 9.50 -31.70 16.73
N ASN A 223 8.49 -31.47 17.57
CA ASN A 223 8.46 -31.98 18.95
C ASN A 223 8.42 -33.51 19.02
N LEU A 224 7.93 -34.18 17.97
CA LEU A 224 7.77 -35.64 17.90
C LEU A 224 8.87 -36.35 17.08
N ARG A 225 9.84 -35.60 16.53
CA ARG A 225 10.85 -36.10 15.58
C ARG A 225 11.73 -37.23 16.11
N TRP A 226 11.92 -37.31 17.42
CA TRP A 226 12.76 -38.33 18.04
C TRP A 226 12.05 -39.68 18.21
N HIS A 227 10.74 -39.73 17.99
CA HIS A 227 9.92 -40.92 18.20
C HIS A 227 9.40 -41.55 16.90
N LEU A 228 9.67 -40.93 15.75
CA LEU A 228 9.15 -41.36 14.45
C LEU A 228 10.24 -41.26 13.38
N PRO A 229 10.29 -42.19 12.40
CA PRO A 229 11.18 -42.09 11.24
C PRO A 229 10.63 -41.05 10.24
N LEU A 230 10.65 -39.78 10.66
CA LEU A 230 10.00 -38.67 9.99
C LEU A 230 10.89 -38.03 8.92
N ALA A 231 10.34 -37.87 7.72
CA ALA A 231 10.86 -37.00 6.68
C ALA A 231 9.81 -35.94 6.32
N ILE A 232 10.22 -34.68 6.23
CA ILE A 232 9.35 -33.58 5.79
C ILE A 232 9.80 -33.17 4.39
N LEU A 233 8.91 -33.30 3.41
CA LEU A 233 9.12 -32.76 2.07
C LEU A 233 8.38 -31.43 1.95
N ARG A 234 9.09 -30.36 1.60
CA ARG A 234 8.53 -29.01 1.39
C ARG A 234 8.51 -28.67 -0.11
N PRO A 235 7.51 -29.16 -0.88
CA PRO A 235 7.38 -28.75 -2.27
C PRO A 235 7.14 -27.24 -2.37
N THR A 236 7.66 -26.65 -3.45
CA THR A 236 7.30 -25.30 -3.89
C THR A 236 5.97 -25.36 -4.66
N ILE A 237 5.74 -24.53 -5.67
CA ILE A 237 4.48 -24.58 -6.43
C ILE A 237 4.48 -25.84 -7.30
N VAL A 238 3.53 -26.74 -7.01
CA VAL A 238 3.28 -27.96 -7.81
C VAL A 238 2.39 -27.59 -8.99
N THR A 239 2.83 -27.90 -10.21
CA THR A 239 2.10 -27.67 -11.46
C THR A 239 1.88 -28.98 -12.22
N SER A 240 1.45 -28.90 -13.48
CA SER A 240 1.20 -30.03 -14.35
C SER A 240 2.39 -30.99 -14.47
N THR A 241 2.12 -32.23 -14.81
CA THR A 241 3.14 -33.26 -15.01
C THR A 241 4.10 -32.85 -16.13
N CYS A 242 5.39 -32.81 -15.85
CA CYS A 242 6.40 -32.44 -16.86
C CYS A 242 6.66 -33.58 -17.86
N LYS A 243 6.66 -34.83 -17.40
CA LYS A 243 7.04 -36.00 -18.22
C LYS A 243 6.18 -37.23 -17.94
N GLU A 244 5.98 -37.56 -16.67
CA GLU A 244 5.30 -38.79 -16.27
C GLU A 244 4.00 -38.50 -15.49
N PRO A 245 2.96 -39.34 -15.64
CA PRO A 245 2.86 -40.46 -16.59
C PRO A 245 2.87 -40.00 -18.06
N PHE A 246 2.31 -38.83 -18.34
CA PHE A 246 2.43 -38.12 -19.62
C PHE A 246 2.47 -36.61 -19.34
N PRO A 247 3.03 -35.78 -20.23
CA PRO A 247 3.13 -34.34 -20.01
C PRO A 247 1.75 -33.64 -19.99
N GLY A 248 1.63 -32.60 -19.18
CA GLY A 248 0.49 -31.67 -19.19
C GLY A 248 -0.74 -32.08 -18.40
N TRP A 249 -0.69 -33.19 -17.64
CA TRP A 249 -1.80 -33.55 -16.75
C TRP A 249 -1.79 -32.69 -15.49
N ILE A 250 -2.96 -32.21 -15.08
CA ILE A 250 -3.16 -31.49 -13.84
C ILE A 250 -4.53 -31.83 -13.24
N GLU A 251 -4.59 -31.90 -11.91
CA GLU A 251 -5.82 -32.12 -11.16
C GLU A 251 -6.49 -30.78 -10.81
N GLY A 252 -7.43 -30.38 -11.66
CA GLY A 252 -8.14 -29.11 -11.52
C GLY A 252 -7.26 -27.89 -11.83
N VAL A 253 -7.79 -26.71 -11.51
CA VAL A 253 -7.12 -25.43 -11.77
C VAL A 253 -6.74 -24.81 -10.43
N ARG A 254 -5.45 -24.74 -10.11
CA ARG A 254 -4.96 -24.20 -8.82
C ARG A 254 -3.78 -23.25 -9.04
N THR A 255 -3.59 -22.30 -8.12
CA THR A 255 -2.41 -21.41 -8.08
C THR A 255 -2.08 -20.79 -9.45
N THR A 256 -0.96 -21.14 -10.08
CA THR A 256 -0.48 -20.60 -11.36
C THR A 256 -1.42 -20.90 -12.53
N ASP A 257 -2.08 -22.06 -12.53
CA ASP A 257 -2.95 -22.48 -13.63
C ASP A 257 -4.24 -21.66 -13.66
N ALA A 258 -4.71 -21.19 -12.50
CA ALA A 258 -5.84 -20.26 -12.41
C ALA A 258 -5.51 -18.91 -13.06
N PHE A 259 -4.26 -18.47 -12.96
CA PHE A 259 -3.79 -17.28 -13.65
C PHE A 259 -3.72 -17.48 -15.16
N ILE A 260 -3.13 -18.59 -15.62
CA ILE A 260 -2.98 -18.88 -17.05
C ILE A 260 -4.35 -19.07 -17.72
N THR A 261 -5.23 -19.88 -17.13
CA THR A 261 -6.57 -20.15 -17.66
C THR A 261 -7.47 -18.92 -17.59
N GLY A 262 -7.47 -18.19 -16.47
CA GLY A 262 -8.22 -16.94 -16.34
C GLY A 262 -7.78 -15.90 -17.36
N TYR A 263 -6.49 -15.83 -17.68
CA TYR A 263 -5.96 -14.95 -18.71
C TYR A 263 -6.40 -15.39 -20.12
N GLY A 264 -6.27 -16.67 -20.47
CA GLY A 264 -6.71 -17.22 -21.76
C GLY A 264 -8.22 -17.06 -22.00
N MET A 265 -9.04 -17.22 -20.96
CA MET A 265 -10.48 -16.99 -21.00
C MET A 265 -10.87 -15.50 -20.97
N GLY A 266 -9.90 -14.57 -20.92
CA GLY A 266 -10.15 -13.13 -20.86
C GLY A 266 -10.78 -12.64 -19.56
N HIS A 267 -10.87 -13.50 -18.54
CA HIS A 267 -11.34 -13.17 -17.19
C HIS A 267 -10.30 -12.34 -16.42
N LEU A 268 -9.02 -12.67 -16.60
CA LEU A 268 -7.89 -11.94 -16.05
C LEU A 268 -7.32 -11.01 -17.12
N LYS A 269 -7.63 -9.72 -16.97
CA LYS A 269 -7.18 -8.66 -17.88
C LYS A 269 -5.86 -8.02 -17.44
N TYR A 270 -5.30 -8.51 -16.34
CA TYR A 270 -4.11 -8.00 -15.68
C TYR A 270 -3.59 -9.02 -14.65
N ILE A 271 -2.31 -8.92 -14.29
CA ILE A 271 -1.62 -9.86 -13.40
C ILE A 271 -1.04 -9.09 -12.20
N PRO A 272 -1.55 -9.28 -10.97
CA PRO A 272 -1.07 -8.55 -9.80
C PRO A 272 0.21 -9.13 -9.23
N ALA A 273 1.32 -8.95 -9.93
CA ALA A 273 2.61 -9.48 -9.50
C ALA A 273 3.78 -8.76 -10.17
N ASP A 274 4.93 -8.73 -9.49
CA ASP A 274 6.17 -8.20 -10.05
C ASP A 274 6.73 -9.16 -11.12
N VAL A 275 7.02 -8.61 -12.29
CA VAL A 275 7.53 -9.33 -13.47
C VAL A 275 8.87 -9.99 -13.20
N THR A 276 9.66 -9.50 -12.25
CA THR A 276 10.95 -10.08 -11.85
C THR A 276 10.83 -11.10 -10.73
N THR A 277 9.65 -11.25 -10.11
CA THR A 277 9.45 -12.26 -9.07
C THR A 277 9.70 -13.64 -9.64
N ILE A 278 10.58 -14.38 -8.98
CA ILE A 278 10.89 -15.77 -9.31
C ILE A 278 9.73 -16.63 -8.84
N LEU A 279 9.12 -17.35 -9.79
CA LEU A 279 8.24 -18.47 -9.49
C LEU A 279 9.11 -19.70 -9.33
N ASP A 280 9.31 -20.11 -8.08
CA ASP A 280 9.98 -21.38 -7.79
C ASP A 280 9.03 -22.52 -8.12
N LEU A 281 9.16 -23.02 -9.36
CA LEU A 281 8.41 -24.15 -9.90
C LEU A 281 9.31 -25.40 -9.87
N ILE A 282 8.74 -26.51 -9.40
CA ILE A 282 9.42 -27.81 -9.42
C ILE A 282 9.77 -28.18 -10.87
N GLY A 283 11.06 -28.17 -11.21
CA GLY A 283 11.59 -28.40 -12.56
C GLY A 283 12.30 -27.20 -13.19
N SER A 284 12.23 -26.02 -12.58
CA SER A 284 13.05 -24.86 -12.97
C SER A 284 14.47 -25.00 -12.41
N SER A 285 15.50 -24.75 -13.23
CA SER A 285 16.89 -24.78 -12.76
C SER A 285 17.23 -23.48 -12.04
N THR A 286 18.03 -23.54 -10.98
CA THR A 286 18.56 -22.34 -10.29
C THR A 286 19.35 -21.41 -11.22
N ARG A 287 19.86 -21.93 -12.34
CA ARG A 287 20.58 -21.17 -13.38
C ARG A 287 19.66 -20.39 -14.33
N ASN A 288 18.37 -20.73 -14.42
CA ASN A 288 17.41 -20.04 -15.28
C ASN A 288 16.02 -20.02 -14.61
N PRO A 289 15.84 -19.20 -13.57
CA PRO A 289 14.57 -19.08 -12.87
C PRO A 289 13.48 -18.55 -13.81
N ILE A 290 12.29 -19.12 -13.69
CA ILE A 290 11.09 -18.63 -14.36
C ILE A 290 10.57 -17.45 -13.56
N THR A 291 10.48 -16.29 -14.18
CA THR A 291 9.84 -15.13 -13.57
C THR A 291 8.37 -15.04 -13.96
N ILE A 292 7.57 -14.32 -13.20
CA ILE A 292 6.16 -14.09 -13.54
C ILE A 292 6.01 -13.40 -14.90
N GLY A 293 6.94 -12.49 -15.25
CA GLY A 293 7.02 -11.88 -16.57
C GLY A 293 7.19 -12.92 -17.69
N LYS A 294 8.20 -13.78 -17.57
CA LYS A 294 8.46 -14.84 -18.56
C LYS A 294 7.26 -15.80 -18.71
N MET A 295 6.63 -16.19 -17.61
CA MET A 295 5.46 -17.08 -17.63
C MET A 295 4.29 -16.45 -18.41
N ALA A 296 3.96 -15.19 -18.13
CA ALA A 296 2.84 -14.53 -18.76
C ALA A 296 3.10 -14.17 -20.23
N ASP A 297 4.34 -13.87 -20.60
CA ASP A 297 4.76 -13.74 -22.00
C ASP A 297 4.55 -15.03 -22.79
N GLU A 298 4.93 -16.17 -22.19
CA GLU A 298 4.75 -17.47 -22.83
C GLU A 298 3.26 -17.83 -22.96
N ALA A 299 2.46 -17.55 -21.93
CA ALA A 299 1.01 -17.69 -21.99
C ALA A 299 0.39 -16.79 -23.08
N TYR A 300 0.86 -15.55 -23.23
CA TYR A 300 0.40 -14.65 -24.29
C TYR A 300 0.69 -15.18 -25.68
N ARG A 301 1.92 -15.62 -25.94
CA ARG A 301 2.31 -16.22 -27.23
C ARG A 301 1.50 -17.48 -27.53
N TYR A 302 1.27 -18.31 -26.52
CA TYR A 302 0.46 -19.52 -26.67
C TYR A 302 -0.98 -19.20 -27.07
N PHE A 303 -1.67 -18.32 -26.34
CA PHE A 303 -3.08 -17.98 -26.61
C PHE A 303 -3.28 -17.07 -27.83
N LEU A 304 -2.23 -16.39 -28.31
CA LEU A 304 -2.27 -15.75 -29.63
C LEU A 304 -2.38 -16.77 -30.76
N ARG A 305 -1.70 -17.91 -30.64
CA ARG A 305 -1.72 -19.01 -31.64
C ARG A 305 -2.90 -19.95 -31.44
N ASN A 306 -3.31 -20.15 -30.19
CA ASN A 306 -4.36 -21.08 -29.78
C ASN A 306 -5.43 -20.34 -28.96
N PRO A 307 -6.26 -19.50 -29.58
CA PRO A 307 -7.19 -18.66 -28.83
C PRO A 307 -8.34 -19.48 -28.24
N CYS A 308 -8.76 -19.14 -27.01
CA CYS A 308 -9.89 -19.80 -26.36
C CYS A 308 -11.21 -19.45 -27.06
N ILE A 309 -12.19 -20.36 -26.99
CA ILE A 309 -13.55 -20.15 -27.49
C ILE A 309 -14.45 -19.90 -26.29
N GLY A 310 -15.18 -18.79 -26.30
CA GLY A 310 -16.15 -18.44 -25.27
C GLY A 310 -17.37 -19.35 -25.30
N SER A 311 -18.16 -19.34 -24.22
CA SER A 311 -19.42 -20.09 -24.14
C SER A 311 -20.46 -19.65 -25.17
N ASP A 312 -20.27 -18.49 -25.79
CA ASP A 312 -21.06 -17.95 -26.91
C ASP A 312 -20.51 -18.36 -28.29
N GLY A 313 -19.53 -19.26 -28.34
CA GLY A 313 -18.90 -19.75 -29.58
C GLY A 313 -17.91 -18.77 -30.21
N ARG A 314 -17.63 -17.61 -29.59
CA ARG A 314 -16.74 -16.59 -30.17
C ARG A 314 -15.30 -16.77 -29.70
N ILE A 315 -14.37 -16.44 -30.60
CA ILE A 315 -12.93 -16.45 -30.29
C ILE A 315 -12.62 -15.33 -29.28
N ILE A 316 -12.02 -15.70 -28.15
CA ILE A 316 -11.53 -14.78 -27.12
C ILE A 316 -10.15 -14.29 -27.53
N LYS A 317 -10.06 -12.99 -27.82
CA LYS A 317 -8.78 -12.34 -28.15
C LYS A 317 -8.06 -11.93 -26.86
N VAL A 318 -6.94 -12.59 -26.59
CA VAL A 318 -6.01 -12.19 -25.51
C VAL A 318 -5.22 -10.93 -25.91
N LYS A 319 -4.88 -10.11 -24.92
CA LYS A 319 -4.05 -8.90 -25.08
C LYS A 319 -2.77 -9.07 -24.29
N GLU A 320 -1.71 -8.39 -24.69
CA GLU A 320 -0.43 -8.38 -23.98
C GLU A 320 -0.63 -8.21 -22.46
N PRO A 321 0.04 -9.05 -21.62
CA PRO A 321 -0.24 -9.14 -20.21
C PRO A 321 0.11 -7.82 -19.51
N TYR A 322 -0.91 -7.17 -18.95
CA TYR A 322 -0.73 -5.96 -18.18
C TYR A 322 -0.41 -6.31 -16.73
N PHE A 323 0.83 -6.09 -16.30
CA PHE A 323 1.23 -6.36 -14.93
C PHE A 323 0.92 -5.20 -14.00
N VAL A 324 0.54 -5.59 -12.81
CA VAL A 324 0.12 -4.70 -11.76
C VAL A 324 0.94 -5.10 -10.56
N THR A 325 2.19 -4.64 -10.53
CA THR A 325 3.20 -5.27 -9.69
C THR A 325 3.01 -5.09 -8.18
N THR A 326 1.93 -4.45 -7.73
CA THR A 326 1.57 -4.35 -6.30
C THR A 326 0.07 -4.20 -6.04
N MET A 327 -0.25 -4.33 -4.74
CA MET A 327 -1.59 -4.24 -4.18
C MET A 327 -2.35 -2.99 -4.58
N THR A 328 -1.67 -1.89 -4.86
CA THR A 328 -2.36 -0.67 -5.28
C THR A 328 -2.48 -0.45 -6.74
N GLY A 329 -1.51 -0.92 -7.52
CA GLY A 329 -1.84 -1.06 -8.92
C GLY A 329 -3.15 -1.86 -9.02
N PHE A 330 -3.32 -2.89 -8.16
CA PHE A 330 -4.48 -3.77 -8.11
C PHE A 330 -5.72 -3.04 -7.57
N TYR A 331 -5.61 -2.30 -6.47
CA TYR A 331 -6.72 -1.48 -5.93
C TYR A 331 -7.09 -0.34 -6.86
N ILE A 332 -6.15 0.32 -7.55
CA ILE A 332 -6.41 1.35 -8.57
C ILE A 332 -7.13 0.71 -9.77
N TYR A 333 -6.65 -0.43 -10.25
CA TYR A 333 -7.31 -1.15 -11.33
C TYR A 333 -8.74 -1.56 -10.93
N MET A 334 -8.93 -2.17 -9.75
CA MET A 334 -10.22 -2.55 -9.18
C MET A 334 -11.12 -1.34 -8.90
N THR A 335 -10.57 -0.21 -8.47
CA THR A 335 -11.29 1.05 -8.22
C THR A 335 -11.75 1.68 -9.54
N ILE A 336 -10.90 1.68 -10.56
CA ILE A 336 -11.19 2.23 -11.90
C ILE A 336 -12.22 1.35 -12.62
N ARG A 337 -12.10 0.02 -12.57
CA ARG A 337 -12.99 -0.92 -13.29
C ARG A 337 -14.24 -1.32 -12.50
N ASN A 338 -14.13 -1.56 -11.20
CA ASN A 338 -15.22 -2.04 -10.33
C ASN A 338 -15.83 -0.95 -9.44
N LYS A 339 -15.38 0.31 -9.57
CA LYS A 339 -15.95 1.49 -8.86
C LYS A 339 -15.97 1.37 -7.33
N LEU A 340 -15.02 0.62 -6.75
CA LEU A 340 -14.80 0.57 -5.30
C LEU A 340 -14.07 1.85 -4.84
N PRO A 341 -14.32 2.36 -3.62
CA PRO A 341 -13.63 3.54 -3.11
C PRO A 341 -12.17 3.21 -2.75
N LEU A 342 -11.26 4.10 -3.15
CA LEU A 342 -9.84 4.08 -2.78
C LEU A 342 -9.68 4.37 -1.27
N GLN A 343 -9.14 3.42 -0.50
CA GLN A 343 -8.49 3.67 0.78
C GLN A 343 -6.99 3.84 0.53
N VAL A 344 -6.38 4.86 1.11
CA VAL A 344 -4.94 5.14 1.06
C VAL A 344 -4.50 5.44 2.49
N GLU A 345 -3.62 4.63 3.05
CA GLU A 345 -2.89 4.94 4.29
C GLU A 345 -1.80 5.98 4.01
N THR A 346 -1.61 6.92 4.93
CA THR A 346 -0.78 8.13 4.79
C THR A 346 0.51 8.00 5.60
N ASP A 347 1.71 8.31 5.04
CA ASP A 347 3.05 8.25 5.66
C ASP A 347 3.86 9.57 5.49
N LYS A 348 4.76 9.92 6.45
CA LYS A 348 5.39 11.26 6.65
C LYS A 348 6.84 11.18 7.20
N ASN A 349 7.71 12.15 6.86
CA ASN A 349 9.14 12.23 7.27
C ASN A 349 9.54 13.57 7.95
N LEU A 350 10.52 13.53 8.87
CA LEU A 350 11.23 14.68 9.48
C LEU A 350 12.71 14.70 9.04
N ILE A 351 13.32 15.90 8.89
CA ILE A 351 14.72 16.08 8.44
C ILE A 351 15.51 16.85 9.52
N ALA A 352 16.71 16.38 9.85
CA ALA A 352 17.67 17.13 10.67
C ALA A 352 19.09 17.09 10.07
N PHE A 353 19.87 18.17 10.21
CA PHE A 353 21.22 18.34 9.62
C PHE A 353 22.29 18.46 10.71
N ASP A 354 23.48 17.88 10.48
CA ASP A 354 24.73 18.18 11.21
C ASP A 354 25.68 18.98 10.31
N THR A 355 26.12 20.14 10.79
CA THR A 355 26.98 21.10 10.10
C THR A 355 28.11 21.58 11.01
N LYS A 356 29.09 20.72 11.32
CA LYS A 356 30.45 21.23 11.57
C LYS A 356 31.03 21.68 10.21
N SER A 357 31.21 22.99 10.04
CA SER A 357 31.84 23.69 8.90
C SER A 357 31.07 23.77 7.56
N ILE A 358 29.87 24.39 7.57
CA ILE A 358 29.44 25.10 6.34
C ILE A 358 30.03 26.50 6.39
N ASP A 359 31.07 26.70 5.61
CA ASP A 359 31.54 28.02 5.23
C ASP A 359 30.57 28.59 4.18
N TRP A 360 29.53 29.28 4.66
CA TRP A 360 28.58 30.01 3.83
C TRP A 360 29.21 31.27 3.17
N GLU A 361 30.41 31.69 3.57
CA GLU A 361 31.15 32.79 2.94
C GLU A 361 31.85 32.32 1.65
N SER A 362 32.34 31.07 1.60
CA SER A 362 32.94 30.45 0.40
C SER A 362 31.93 29.98 -0.67
N TYR A 363 30.63 30.22 -0.48
CA TYR A 363 29.53 29.69 -1.31
C TYR A 363 29.55 30.15 -2.78
N LEU A 364 30.42 31.10 -3.15
CA LEU A 364 30.24 31.94 -4.34
C LEU A 364 31.20 31.71 -5.53
N THR A 365 32.14 30.75 -5.49
CA THR A 365 33.20 30.70 -6.52
C THR A 365 33.28 29.47 -7.44
N ASP A 366 32.69 28.32 -7.13
CA ASP A 366 32.90 27.14 -7.98
C ASP A 366 31.60 26.39 -8.27
N ILE A 367 31.11 26.52 -9.51
CA ILE A 367 30.53 25.46 -10.37
C ILE A 367 30.19 26.09 -11.73
N HIS A 368 31.04 25.83 -12.72
CA HIS A 368 30.73 25.97 -14.15
C HIS A 368 30.69 24.54 -14.72
N ILE A 369 29.55 24.12 -15.28
CA ILE A 369 29.49 22.95 -16.16
C ILE A 369 28.68 23.33 -17.42
N PRO A 370 29.22 23.16 -18.64
CA PRO A 370 28.57 23.60 -19.88
C PRO A 370 27.43 22.67 -20.32
N ALA A 371 26.47 23.24 -21.04
CA ALA A 371 25.37 22.52 -21.68
C ALA A 371 25.84 21.76 -22.93
N GLY A 372 25.49 20.48 -23.03
CA GLY A 372 25.78 19.65 -24.22
C GLY A 372 25.06 18.31 -24.25
N GLU A 373 24.03 18.23 -25.10
CA GLU A 373 23.43 17.09 -25.80
C GLU A 373 22.88 15.86 -25.05
N ARG A 374 21.58 15.61 -25.30
CA ARG A 374 20.78 14.43 -24.92
C ARG A 374 21.16 13.21 -25.76
N SER A 375 21.25 12.03 -25.14
CA SER A 375 20.72 10.81 -25.79
C SER A 375 20.34 9.69 -24.80
N LYS A 376 19.19 9.07 -25.12
CA LYS A 376 18.60 7.76 -24.74
C LYS A 376 19.15 7.04 -23.50
N LEU A 377 18.27 6.69 -22.56
CA LEU A 377 18.39 5.47 -21.76
C LEU A 377 17.03 4.92 -21.29
N SER A 378 17.03 3.61 -21.17
CA SER A 378 15.93 2.66 -20.99
C SER A 378 15.76 2.24 -19.54
N GLY A 379 14.50 1.95 -19.16
CA GLY A 379 14.16 0.77 -18.35
C GLY A 379 14.43 0.79 -16.84
N GLY A 380 13.34 0.91 -16.08
CA GLY A 380 13.11 0.14 -14.85
C GLY A 380 13.41 0.82 -13.51
N GLN A 381 12.35 1.15 -12.76
CA GLN A 381 12.10 0.73 -11.35
C GLN A 381 11.01 1.60 -10.66
N GLU A 382 10.32 0.97 -9.70
CA GLU A 382 9.24 1.44 -8.82
C GLU A 382 9.60 1.02 -7.36
N PRO A 383 8.93 1.52 -6.29
CA PRO A 383 8.11 2.73 -6.15
C PRO A 383 8.38 3.56 -4.87
N SER A 384 7.97 4.85 -4.87
CA SER A 384 8.01 5.72 -3.70
C SER A 384 6.67 6.40 -3.38
N ARG A 385 6.44 6.61 -2.06
CA ARG A 385 5.40 7.44 -1.41
C ARG A 385 5.91 8.84 -0.99
N HIS A 386 5.03 9.84 -0.92
CA HIS A 386 5.35 11.25 -0.65
C HIS A 386 6.37 11.55 0.47
N ARG A 387 7.57 12.02 0.09
CA ARG A 387 8.56 12.60 1.02
C ARG A 387 9.23 13.84 0.44
N CYS A 388 10.01 14.53 1.26
CA CYS A 388 10.77 15.74 0.93
C CYS A 388 11.96 15.54 -0.03
N HIS A 389 11.82 14.65 -1.01
CA HIS A 389 12.85 14.30 -2.00
C HIS A 389 13.48 15.51 -2.67
N ARG A 390 12.66 16.53 -3.00
CA ARG A 390 13.13 17.77 -3.64
C ARG A 390 14.15 18.51 -2.79
N ALA A 391 13.88 18.65 -1.49
CA ALA A 391 14.79 19.30 -0.55
C ALA A 391 16.05 18.45 -0.35
N HIS A 392 15.91 17.13 -0.18
CA HIS A 392 17.06 16.23 -0.01
C HIS A 392 18.00 16.27 -1.24
N SER A 393 17.44 16.09 -2.44
CA SER A 393 18.19 16.13 -3.70
C SER A 393 18.81 17.50 -3.94
N LYS A 394 18.09 18.61 -3.69
CA LYS A 394 18.66 19.95 -3.85
C LYS A 394 19.82 20.20 -2.87
N VAL A 395 19.69 19.84 -1.60
CA VAL A 395 20.81 19.92 -0.62
C VAL A 395 21.99 19.07 -1.08
N LEU A 396 21.78 17.82 -1.45
CA LEU A 396 22.86 16.93 -1.89
C LEU A 396 23.51 17.36 -3.21
N ARG A 397 22.80 18.13 -4.06
CA ARG A 397 23.34 18.71 -5.30
C ARG A 397 24.17 19.96 -5.04
N ILE A 398 23.74 20.84 -4.15
CA ILE A 398 24.32 22.18 -3.99
C ILE A 398 25.14 22.37 -2.71
N GLN A 399 25.10 21.44 -1.75
CA GLN A 399 25.81 21.51 -0.47
C GLN A 399 26.63 20.24 -0.19
N PRO A 400 27.71 19.95 -0.94
CA PRO A 400 28.55 18.78 -0.71
C PRO A 400 29.25 18.79 0.67
N LYS A 401 29.37 19.98 1.30
CA LYS A 401 29.94 20.18 2.63
C LYS A 401 29.00 19.77 3.78
N VAL A 402 27.72 19.48 3.53
CA VAL A 402 26.84 18.91 4.57
C VAL A 402 27.48 17.61 5.07
N LYS A 403 27.68 17.50 6.39
CA LYS A 403 28.31 16.33 7.00
C LYS A 403 27.33 15.17 7.02
N LYS A 404 26.15 15.38 7.61
CA LYS A 404 25.11 14.35 7.71
C LYS A 404 23.70 14.94 7.56
N LEU A 405 22.83 14.16 6.92
CA LEU A 405 21.41 14.41 6.76
C LEU A 405 20.63 13.24 7.40
N TYR A 406 20.03 13.50 8.55
CA TYR A 406 19.22 12.56 9.30
C TYR A 406 17.79 12.58 8.78
N LEU A 407 17.31 11.44 8.28
CA LEU A 407 15.97 11.25 7.74
C LEU A 407 15.14 10.38 8.68
N LEU A 408 14.27 11.02 9.46
CA LEU A 408 13.27 10.28 10.23
C LEU A 408 12.21 9.70 9.30
N VAL A 409 12.05 8.38 9.37
CA VAL A 409 11.05 7.60 8.66
C VAL A 409 10.34 6.69 9.65
N ARG A 410 9.03 6.54 9.49
CA ARG A 410 8.26 5.62 10.33
C ARG A 410 8.66 4.19 10.01
N ALA A 411 9.31 3.51 10.94
CA ALA A 411 9.80 2.17 10.74
C ALA A 411 9.96 1.49 12.10
N ALA A 412 9.85 0.17 12.13
CA ALA A 412 10.03 -0.59 13.37
C ALA A 412 11.48 -0.57 13.86
N ASP A 413 12.45 -0.51 12.95
CA ASP A 413 13.88 -0.54 13.23
C ASP A 413 14.72 0.13 12.14
N TYR A 414 16.02 0.28 12.40
CA TYR A 414 16.98 0.87 11.46
C TYR A 414 17.04 0.14 10.10
N VAL A 415 16.92 -1.19 10.09
CA VAL A 415 16.97 -1.98 8.84
C VAL A 415 15.79 -1.62 7.95
N SER A 416 14.60 -1.54 8.54
CA SER A 416 13.37 -1.11 7.89
C SER A 416 13.47 0.34 7.45
N ALA A 417 13.99 1.23 8.29
CA ALA A 417 14.22 2.64 7.96
C ALA A 417 15.17 2.81 6.78
N LYS A 418 16.29 2.08 6.76
CA LYS A 418 17.26 2.08 5.67
C LYS A 418 16.64 1.60 4.37
N ARG A 419 15.93 0.46 4.41
CA ARG A 419 15.22 -0.06 3.24
C ARG A 419 14.21 0.95 2.69
N ARG A 420 13.44 1.61 3.56
CA ARG A 420 12.53 2.69 3.17
C ARG A 420 13.28 3.89 2.59
N VAL A 421 14.39 4.34 3.16
CA VAL A 421 15.14 5.44 2.53
C VAL A 421 15.70 5.00 1.16
N GLU A 422 16.14 3.76 1.01
CA GLU A 422 16.64 3.25 -0.27
C GLU A 422 15.57 3.20 -1.36
N THR A 423 14.51 2.41 -1.14
CA THR A 423 13.48 2.17 -2.17
C THR A 423 12.65 3.41 -2.45
N GLU A 424 12.49 4.22 -1.42
CA GLU A 424 11.41 5.16 -1.32
C GLU A 424 12.01 6.59 -1.43
N VAL A 425 13.31 6.84 -1.12
CA VAL A 425 14.01 8.14 -1.35
C VAL A 425 15.05 8.07 -2.45
N MET A 426 16.03 7.19 -2.30
CA MET A 426 17.22 7.18 -3.16
C MET A 426 16.85 6.84 -4.60
N GLN A 427 15.96 5.88 -4.82
CA GLN A 427 15.53 5.40 -6.15
C GLN A 427 14.46 6.29 -6.83
N THR A 428 14.24 7.52 -6.36
CA THR A 428 13.25 8.42 -6.98
C THR A 428 13.87 9.21 -8.12
N GLU A 429 13.07 9.55 -9.13
CA GLU A 429 13.56 10.24 -10.35
C GLU A 429 14.25 11.58 -10.01
N VAL A 430 13.93 12.19 -8.87
CA VAL A 430 14.56 13.43 -8.35
C VAL A 430 16.07 13.29 -8.11
N PHE A 431 16.57 12.07 -7.95
CA PHE A 431 17.99 11.77 -7.75
C PHE A 431 18.72 11.40 -9.04
N GLU A 432 18.04 11.27 -10.19
CA GLU A 432 18.67 10.94 -11.49
C GLU A 432 19.85 11.87 -11.81
N ILE A 433 19.74 13.17 -11.50
CA ILE A 433 20.83 14.15 -11.72
C ILE A 433 22.06 13.82 -10.86
N LEU A 434 21.85 13.33 -9.63
CA LEU A 434 22.95 12.90 -8.76
C LEU A 434 23.50 11.54 -9.19
N GLU A 435 22.64 10.62 -9.65
CA GLU A 435 23.05 9.36 -10.26
C GLU A 435 23.91 9.59 -11.51
N GLU A 436 23.54 10.51 -12.39
CA GLU A 436 24.34 10.88 -13.56
C GLU A 436 25.67 11.52 -13.16
N LYS A 437 25.66 12.43 -12.17
CA LYS A 437 26.86 13.12 -11.69
C LYS A 437 27.88 12.20 -11.03
N TYR A 438 27.42 11.27 -10.18
CA TYR A 438 28.28 10.39 -9.39
C TYR A 438 28.40 8.97 -9.98
N GLN A 439 27.62 8.65 -11.02
CA GLN A 439 27.61 7.36 -11.71
C GLN A 439 27.49 6.18 -10.72
N GLY A 440 28.26 5.11 -10.92
CA GLY A 440 28.28 3.94 -10.03
C GLY A 440 28.63 4.24 -8.56
N ASN A 441 29.17 5.43 -8.26
CA ASN A 441 29.50 5.87 -6.90
C ASN A 441 28.34 6.57 -6.17
N PHE A 442 27.20 6.82 -6.84
CA PHE A 442 26.05 7.49 -6.24
C PHE A 442 25.57 6.82 -4.94
N PRO A 443 25.40 5.49 -4.85
CA PRO A 443 25.00 4.83 -3.60
C PRO A 443 25.95 5.11 -2.44
N SER A 444 27.26 5.10 -2.70
CA SER A 444 28.28 5.38 -1.68
C SER A 444 28.20 6.83 -1.22
N TYR A 445 28.12 7.79 -2.15
CA TYR A 445 27.93 9.21 -1.85
C TYR A 445 26.64 9.45 -1.05
N PHE A 446 25.53 8.84 -1.46
CA PHE A 446 24.24 9.00 -0.80
C PHE A 446 24.30 8.53 0.65
N TRP A 447 24.82 7.33 0.93
CA TRP A 447 24.88 6.79 2.30
C TRP A 447 25.96 7.43 3.18
N ASP A 448 27.01 7.99 2.57
CA ASP A 448 27.96 8.86 3.29
C ASP A 448 27.22 10.07 3.88
N LYS A 449 26.32 10.67 3.11
CA LYS A 449 25.58 11.88 3.53
C LYS A 449 24.30 11.61 4.30
N VAL A 450 23.56 10.55 3.97
CA VAL A 450 22.20 10.31 4.49
C VAL A 450 22.20 9.23 5.57
N CYS A 451 21.60 9.52 6.72
CA CYS A 451 21.37 8.58 7.81
C CYS A 451 19.86 8.36 8.00
N PRO A 452 19.34 7.13 7.78
CA PRO A 452 17.95 6.82 8.06
C PRO A 452 17.74 6.65 9.58
N LEU A 453 16.72 7.31 10.12
CA LEU A 453 16.30 7.19 11.52
C LEU A 453 14.91 6.55 11.57
N ALA A 454 14.79 5.45 12.32
CA ALA A 454 13.49 4.87 12.63
C ALA A 454 12.83 5.67 13.75
N GLY A 455 11.65 6.23 13.48
CA GLY A 455 10.87 6.93 14.51
C GLY A 455 9.59 7.56 13.97
N ASP A 456 8.76 8.07 14.87
CA ASP A 456 7.49 8.74 14.55
C ASP A 456 7.30 9.97 15.45
N ILE A 457 6.97 11.09 14.81
CA ILE A 457 6.83 12.39 15.46
C ILE A 457 5.62 12.44 16.40
N THR A 458 4.72 11.46 16.35
CA THR A 458 3.59 11.36 17.30
C THR A 458 4.01 10.93 18.71
N PHE A 459 5.26 10.58 18.92
CA PHE A 459 5.79 10.15 20.21
C PHE A 459 6.85 11.12 20.72
N GLU A 460 7.02 11.12 22.05
CA GLU A 460 8.15 11.79 22.70
C GLU A 460 9.48 11.26 22.18
N ASP A 461 10.50 12.13 22.21
CA ASP A 461 11.81 11.88 21.60
C ASP A 461 11.72 11.34 20.15
N LEU A 462 10.64 11.68 19.44
CA LEU A 462 10.38 11.27 18.05
C LEU A 462 10.27 9.75 17.87
N GLY A 463 9.95 9.01 18.93
CA GLY A 463 9.92 7.54 18.91
C GLY A 463 11.30 6.89 18.83
N ILE A 464 12.37 7.64 19.10
CA ILE A 464 13.73 7.11 19.13
C ILE A 464 14.00 6.56 20.52
N HIS A 465 14.11 5.23 20.63
CA HIS A 465 14.28 4.57 21.93
C HIS A 465 15.73 4.47 22.42
N GLU A 466 16.70 4.55 21.52
CA GLU A 466 18.12 4.39 21.88
C GLU A 466 18.71 5.70 22.44
N ASP A 467 19.03 5.72 23.73
CA ASP A 467 19.53 6.93 24.41
C ASP A 467 20.82 7.47 23.82
N LYS A 468 21.79 6.60 23.50
CA LYS A 468 23.05 7.00 22.87
C LYS A 468 22.85 7.66 21.51
N LEU A 469 21.87 7.18 20.73
CA LEU A 469 21.52 7.78 19.45
C LEU A 469 20.90 9.17 19.67
N LYS A 470 20.00 9.33 20.64
CA LYS A 470 19.43 10.64 21.00
C LYS A 470 20.51 11.63 21.42
N GLU A 471 21.43 11.24 22.30
CA GLU A 471 22.56 12.08 22.72
C GLU A 471 23.41 12.53 21.52
N THR A 472 23.70 11.60 20.60
CA THR A 472 24.42 11.91 19.36
C THR A 472 23.66 12.95 18.55
N LEU A 473 22.38 12.73 18.29
CA LEU A 473 21.53 13.64 17.53
C LEU A 473 21.45 15.03 18.17
N TRP A 474 21.20 15.11 19.49
CA TRP A 474 21.17 16.38 20.21
C TRP A 474 22.49 17.14 20.09
N SER A 475 23.61 16.43 20.21
CA SER A 475 24.94 17.05 20.15
C SER A 475 25.37 17.52 18.76
N GLU A 476 24.79 16.96 17.69
CA GLU A 476 25.20 17.17 16.31
C GLU A 476 24.24 18.05 15.50
N ILE A 477 22.95 18.08 15.82
CA ILE A 477 21.96 18.76 14.98
C ILE A 477 22.10 20.29 15.04
N ASN A 478 22.23 20.90 13.86
CA ASN A 478 22.29 22.34 13.65
C ASN A 478 21.01 22.91 13.03
N VAL A 479 20.33 22.16 12.17
CA VAL A 479 19.09 22.62 11.55
C VAL A 479 18.08 21.48 11.56
N ILE A 480 16.84 21.77 11.92
CA ILE A 480 15.72 20.84 11.81
C ILE A 480 14.75 21.42 10.78
N VAL A 481 14.37 20.62 9.78
CA VAL A 481 13.34 20.97 8.79
C VAL A 481 12.15 20.04 9.00
N HIS A 482 11.12 20.60 9.65
CA HIS A 482 9.90 19.88 9.98
C HIS A 482 8.86 20.02 8.87
N VAL A 483 8.76 18.98 8.03
CA VAL A 483 7.78 18.90 6.92
C VAL A 483 6.73 17.80 7.12
N ALA A 484 6.93 16.91 8.11
CA ALA A 484 5.99 15.85 8.42
C ALA A 484 4.59 16.42 8.70
N ALA A 485 3.59 16.04 7.90
CA ALA A 485 2.23 16.54 8.03
C ALA A 485 1.18 15.59 7.45
N ASN A 486 -0.02 15.55 8.03
CA ASN A 486 -1.18 14.99 7.34
C ASN A 486 -1.72 16.09 6.44
N ILE A 487 -1.91 15.80 5.16
CA ILE A 487 -2.44 16.77 4.20
C ILE A 487 -3.78 16.32 3.61
N ASP A 488 -4.38 15.23 4.11
CA ASP A 488 -5.73 14.82 3.74
C ASP A 488 -6.77 15.65 4.53
N PHE A 489 -7.61 16.39 3.80
CA PHE A 489 -8.69 17.20 4.37
C PHE A 489 -9.72 16.37 5.14
N ASN A 490 -9.80 15.06 4.88
CA ASN A 490 -10.74 14.13 5.51
C ASN A 490 -10.02 13.06 6.33
N GLU A 491 -8.83 13.31 6.87
CA GLU A 491 -8.19 12.37 7.80
C GLU A 491 -9.01 12.22 9.10
N ARG A 492 -8.86 11.06 9.77
CA ARG A 492 -9.31 10.90 11.16
C ARG A 492 -8.71 11.98 12.07
N TYR A 493 -9.52 12.53 12.97
CA TYR A 493 -9.09 13.66 13.79
C TYR A 493 -7.93 13.30 14.73
N ASP A 494 -7.96 12.13 15.36
CA ASP A 494 -6.87 11.59 16.19
C ASP A 494 -5.54 11.56 15.46
N THR A 495 -5.52 11.04 14.23
CA THR A 495 -4.30 10.97 13.41
C THR A 495 -3.83 12.35 12.95
N ALA A 496 -4.75 13.23 12.56
CA ALA A 496 -4.41 14.58 12.12
C ALA A 496 -3.84 15.42 13.26
N LEU A 497 -4.49 15.38 14.43
CA LEU A 497 -4.11 16.10 15.65
C LEU A 497 -2.77 15.59 16.20
N GLY A 498 -2.62 14.27 16.31
CA GLY A 498 -1.38 13.65 16.79
C GLY A 498 -0.15 14.07 15.97
N ILE A 499 -0.32 14.26 14.66
CA ILE A 499 0.81 14.55 13.77
C ILE A 499 1.00 16.05 13.52
N ASN A 500 -0.03 16.78 13.10
CA ASN A 500 0.11 18.18 12.72
C ASN A 500 0.19 19.12 13.93
N THR A 501 -0.34 18.68 15.08
CA THR A 501 -0.44 19.51 16.30
C THR A 501 0.49 18.97 17.38
N PHE A 502 0.30 17.74 17.86
CA PHE A 502 1.15 17.22 18.94
C PHE A 502 2.55 16.81 18.45
N GLY A 503 2.68 16.44 17.18
CA GLY A 503 4.01 16.25 16.57
C GLY A 503 4.88 17.51 16.62
N VAL A 504 4.28 18.70 16.58
CA VAL A 504 4.97 19.97 16.81
C VAL A 504 5.48 20.06 18.25
N LYS A 505 4.66 19.67 19.23
CA LYS A 505 5.06 19.62 20.65
C LYS A 505 6.26 18.70 20.87
N HIS A 506 6.22 17.49 20.30
CA HIS A 506 7.32 16.52 20.42
C HIS A 506 8.60 16.97 19.72
N ILE A 507 8.49 17.53 18.51
CA ILE A 507 9.64 18.12 17.80
C ILE A 507 10.23 19.29 18.57
N SER A 508 9.40 20.14 19.16
CA SER A 508 9.87 21.27 19.96
C SER A 508 10.65 20.80 21.19
N ALA A 509 10.10 19.81 21.91
CA ALA A 509 10.77 19.21 23.07
C ALA A 509 12.13 18.59 22.70
N PHE A 510 12.20 17.92 21.54
CA PHE A 510 13.46 17.37 21.01
C PHE A 510 14.44 18.49 20.63
N ALA A 511 13.96 19.52 19.92
CA ALA A 511 14.76 20.63 19.42
C ALA A 511 15.39 21.47 20.55
N ILE A 512 14.68 21.67 21.67
CA ILE A 512 15.19 22.38 22.85
C ILE A 512 16.44 21.70 23.42
N ARG A 513 16.55 20.38 23.28
CA ARG A 513 17.71 19.61 23.76
C ARG A 513 18.91 19.65 22.82
N CYS A 514 18.80 20.27 21.64
CA CYS A 514 19.90 20.40 20.68
C CYS A 514 20.71 21.69 20.91
N PRO A 515 21.82 21.68 21.68
CA PRO A 515 22.57 22.90 22.02
C PRO A 515 23.17 23.65 20.82
N LYS A 516 23.34 22.97 19.67
CA LYS A 516 23.89 23.58 18.45
C LYS A 516 22.83 24.00 17.44
N LEU A 517 21.55 23.86 17.78
CA LEU A 517 20.45 24.19 16.89
C LEU A 517 20.48 25.69 16.54
N LYS A 518 20.63 25.97 15.25
CA LYS A 518 20.60 27.30 14.65
C LYS A 518 19.24 27.64 14.07
N MET A 519 18.48 26.62 13.64
CA MET A 519 17.15 26.83 13.10
C MET A 519 16.27 25.58 13.23
N LEU A 520 15.01 25.78 13.62
CA LEU A 520 13.90 24.89 13.37
C LEU A 520 13.00 25.53 12.30
N LEU A 521 13.02 25.02 11.07
CA LEU A 521 12.13 25.45 9.99
C LEU A 521 10.89 24.56 9.96
N HIS A 522 9.73 25.13 10.26
CA HIS A 522 8.45 24.44 10.15
C HIS A 522 7.75 24.75 8.84
N ILE A 523 7.32 23.72 8.12
CA ILE A 523 6.48 23.87 6.94
C ILE A 523 5.01 23.76 7.33
N SER A 524 4.32 24.88 7.24
CA SER A 524 2.88 24.98 7.47
C SER A 524 2.14 25.12 6.13
N THR A 525 1.10 25.95 6.06
CA THR A 525 0.36 26.30 4.86
C THR A 525 -0.17 27.72 4.99
N ALA A 526 -0.33 28.44 3.88
CA ALA A 526 -0.92 29.78 3.89
C ALA A 526 -2.39 29.74 4.37
N TYR A 527 -3.08 28.62 4.21
CA TYR A 527 -4.49 28.42 4.56
C TYR A 527 -4.74 28.14 6.06
N VAL A 528 -3.82 28.50 6.96
CA VAL A 528 -4.00 28.32 8.41
C VAL A 528 -4.90 29.38 9.05
N THR A 529 -5.23 30.47 8.34
CA THR A 529 -6.20 31.46 8.82
C THR A 529 -7.62 31.04 8.44
N PRO A 530 -8.61 31.22 9.33
CA PRO A 530 -10.02 30.97 9.00
C PRO A 530 -10.58 32.02 8.02
N ASP A 531 -9.95 33.20 7.96
CA ASP A 531 -10.31 34.29 7.05
C ASP A 531 -10.06 33.91 5.59
N ASN A 532 -11.03 34.23 4.74
CA ASN A 532 -11.01 33.90 3.32
C ASN A 532 -11.24 35.11 2.41
N GLN A 533 -11.01 36.33 2.92
CA GLN A 533 -11.21 37.58 2.19
C GLN A 533 -10.07 38.57 2.44
N GLY A 534 -9.79 39.41 1.43
CA GLY A 534 -8.84 40.52 1.57
C GLY A 534 -7.38 40.06 1.61
N ALA A 535 -6.52 40.93 2.13
CA ALA A 535 -5.09 40.63 2.29
C ALA A 535 -4.86 39.85 3.59
N LEU A 536 -4.25 38.67 3.47
CA LEU A 536 -3.94 37.76 4.58
C LEU A 536 -2.45 37.90 4.91
N LEU A 537 -2.17 38.52 6.06
CA LEU A 537 -0.83 38.98 6.42
C LEU A 537 0.06 37.88 7.01
N GLU A 538 1.37 38.08 6.97
CA GLU A 538 2.39 37.21 7.60
C GLU A 538 2.46 37.35 9.14
N GLN A 539 1.30 37.18 9.78
CA GLN A 539 1.15 37.31 11.22
C GLN A 539 1.11 35.95 11.93
N PRO A 540 1.65 35.87 13.16
CA PRO A 540 1.51 34.69 14.00
C PRO A 540 0.05 34.44 14.37
N LEU A 541 -0.30 33.17 14.49
CA LEU A 541 -1.60 32.77 15.01
C LEU A 541 -1.56 32.84 16.54
N SER A 542 -2.35 33.74 17.11
CA SER A 542 -2.59 33.79 18.55
C SER A 542 -3.62 32.75 18.98
N ALA A 543 -3.71 32.53 20.30
CA ALA A 543 -4.77 31.70 20.88
C ALA A 543 -6.15 32.16 20.41
N VAL A 544 -6.97 31.19 19.99
CA VAL A 544 -8.36 31.41 19.58
C VAL A 544 -9.24 31.29 20.82
N LYS A 545 -10.16 32.25 21.01
CA LYS A 545 -11.06 32.24 22.15
C LYS A 545 -11.87 30.95 22.20
N GLY A 546 -11.76 30.21 23.31
CA GLY A 546 -12.48 28.97 23.55
C GLY A 546 -11.88 27.71 22.92
N LEU A 547 -10.71 27.81 22.26
CA LEU A 547 -9.95 26.66 21.78
C LEU A 547 -8.82 26.35 22.76
N ASP A 548 -8.92 25.19 23.42
CA ASP A 548 -7.86 24.61 24.23
C ASP A 548 -7.31 23.38 23.52
N ILE A 549 -6.04 23.44 23.10
CA ILE A 549 -5.39 22.41 22.29
C ILE A 549 -5.22 21.10 23.08
N GLU A 550 -4.93 21.16 24.38
CA GLU A 550 -4.82 19.98 25.23
C GLU A 550 -6.21 19.35 25.45
N ALA A 551 -7.24 20.17 25.63
CA ALA A 551 -8.62 19.69 25.72
C ALA A 551 -9.11 19.03 24.42
N GLU A 552 -8.64 19.45 23.24
CA GLU A 552 -8.96 18.76 21.98
C GLU A 552 -8.42 17.32 21.96
N MET A 553 -7.22 17.08 22.52
CA MET A 553 -6.68 15.73 22.63
C MET A 553 -7.47 14.89 23.63
N ALA A 554 -7.84 15.47 24.78
CA ALA A 554 -8.70 14.79 25.75
C ALA A 554 -10.05 14.39 25.13
N LEU A 555 -10.68 15.30 24.37
CA LEU A 555 -11.93 15.02 23.63
C LEU A 555 -11.78 13.85 22.66
N VAL A 556 -10.66 13.81 21.91
CA VAL A 556 -10.37 12.71 20.99
C VAL A 556 -10.21 11.38 21.74
N GLN A 557 -9.46 11.38 22.84
CA GLN A 557 -9.22 10.19 23.65
C GLN A 557 -10.52 9.67 24.28
N GLU A 558 -11.36 10.55 24.81
CA GLU A 558 -12.67 10.20 25.35
C GLU A 558 -13.56 9.58 24.28
N GLN A 559 -13.65 10.20 23.09
CA GLN A 559 -14.47 9.68 22.00
C GLN A 559 -13.95 8.32 21.50
N LEU A 560 -12.63 8.12 21.42
CA LEU A 560 -12.04 6.83 21.08
C LEU A 560 -12.33 5.77 22.15
N LYS A 561 -12.24 6.13 23.43
CA LYS A 561 -12.57 5.26 24.55
C LYS A 561 -14.03 4.84 24.50
N GLU A 562 -14.96 5.78 24.36
CA GLU A 562 -16.40 5.50 24.22
C GLU A 562 -16.68 4.54 23.05
N LEU A 563 -16.06 4.78 21.89
CA LEU A 563 -16.21 3.90 20.72
C LEU A 563 -15.62 2.51 20.98
N THR A 564 -14.52 2.42 21.72
CA THR A 564 -13.87 1.15 22.09
C THR A 564 -14.72 0.37 23.10
N ASP A 565 -15.22 1.05 24.14
CA ASP A 565 -16.09 0.48 25.18
C ASP A 565 -17.40 -0.03 24.55
N ASN A 566 -17.93 0.68 23.56
CA ASN A 566 -19.08 0.26 22.75
C ASN A 566 -18.76 -0.81 21.69
N LYS A 567 -17.54 -1.35 21.66
CA LYS A 567 -17.07 -2.36 20.69
C LYS A 567 -17.35 -1.96 19.23
N ALA A 568 -17.22 -0.67 18.93
CA ALA A 568 -17.48 -0.13 17.60
C ALA A 568 -16.54 -0.76 16.57
N SER A 569 -17.06 -1.06 15.37
CA SER A 569 -16.23 -1.54 14.27
C SER A 569 -15.17 -0.50 13.88
N GLU A 570 -14.04 -0.96 13.33
CA GLU A 570 -12.97 -0.07 12.85
C GLU A 570 -13.47 0.97 11.83
N ASP A 571 -14.42 0.59 10.99
CA ASP A 571 -15.07 1.51 10.05
C ASP A 571 -15.91 2.57 10.74
N THR A 572 -16.60 2.21 11.83
CA THR A 572 -17.34 3.15 12.67
C THR A 572 -16.38 4.14 13.31
N VAL A 573 -15.28 3.66 13.92
CA VAL A 573 -14.25 4.51 14.54
C VAL A 573 -13.69 5.49 13.51
N ARG A 574 -13.29 4.99 12.34
CA ARG A 574 -12.75 5.80 11.25
C ARG A 574 -13.73 6.89 10.79
N LEU A 575 -15.01 6.58 10.62
CA LEU A 575 -16.01 7.56 10.19
C LEU A 575 -16.34 8.58 11.27
N SER A 576 -16.45 8.15 12.52
CA SER A 576 -16.70 9.02 13.68
C SER A 576 -15.56 10.03 13.87
N MET A 577 -14.30 9.58 13.82
CA MET A 577 -13.14 10.47 13.95
C MET A 577 -13.03 11.48 12.80
N LYS A 578 -13.32 11.08 11.55
CA LYS A 578 -13.35 12.01 10.41
C LYS A 578 -14.43 13.08 10.58
N LYS A 579 -15.62 12.67 11.06
CA LYS A 579 -16.74 13.58 11.32
C LYS A 579 -16.42 14.55 12.46
N LEU A 580 -15.81 14.06 13.55
CA LEU A 580 -15.42 14.88 14.69
C LEU A 580 -14.46 16.00 14.26
N GLY A 581 -13.39 15.67 13.54
CA GLY A 581 -12.41 16.68 13.11
C GLY A 581 -13.02 17.75 12.21
N LEU A 582 -13.94 17.38 11.31
CA LEU A 582 -14.65 18.33 10.48
C LEU A 582 -15.57 19.25 11.29
N ILE A 583 -16.28 18.71 12.28
CA ILE A 583 -17.14 19.50 13.18
C ILE A 583 -16.30 20.48 13.99
N ARG A 584 -15.18 20.02 14.59
CA ARG A 584 -14.30 20.89 15.38
C ARG A 584 -13.70 22.00 14.53
N ALA A 585 -13.18 21.68 13.34
CA ALA A 585 -12.68 22.67 12.40
C ALA A 585 -13.75 23.75 12.12
N GLN A 586 -14.97 23.35 11.75
CA GLN A 586 -16.06 24.28 11.44
C GLN A 586 -16.51 25.10 12.65
N THR A 587 -16.49 24.52 13.85
CA THR A 587 -16.86 25.19 15.11
C THR A 587 -15.95 26.39 15.37
N PHE A 588 -14.66 26.26 15.06
CA PHE A 588 -13.68 27.32 15.26
C PHE A 588 -13.41 28.17 14.01
N GLY A 589 -14.17 27.98 12.93
CA GLY A 589 -14.08 28.79 11.71
C GLY A 589 -13.16 28.23 10.61
N TRP A 590 -12.52 27.07 10.82
CA TRP A 590 -11.73 26.41 9.80
C TRP A 590 -12.57 25.55 8.86
N SER A 591 -12.11 25.49 7.63
CA SER A 591 -12.82 24.83 6.54
C SER A 591 -12.69 23.30 6.52
N ASN A 592 -11.58 22.77 7.05
CA ASN A 592 -11.30 21.35 7.11
C ASN A 592 -10.31 21.01 8.24
N THR A 593 -10.23 19.72 8.57
CA THR A 593 -9.36 19.19 9.64
C THR A 593 -7.88 19.47 9.40
N TYR A 594 -7.41 19.49 8.15
CA TYR A 594 -5.99 19.73 7.84
C TYR A 594 -5.55 21.14 8.22
N THR A 595 -6.23 22.16 7.69
CA THR A 595 -5.94 23.57 7.97
C THR A 595 -6.09 23.89 9.45
N PHE A 596 -7.10 23.31 10.09
CA PHE A 596 -7.32 23.46 11.52
C PHE A 596 -6.19 22.88 12.39
N THR A 597 -5.77 21.64 12.12
CA THR A 597 -4.68 21.01 12.89
C THR A 597 -3.32 21.63 12.61
N LYS A 598 -3.08 22.16 11.41
CA LYS A 598 -1.90 22.99 11.11
C LYS A 598 -1.92 24.32 11.87
N ALA A 599 -3.07 24.98 11.94
CA ALA A 599 -3.23 26.21 12.72
C ALA A 599 -2.94 25.98 14.21
N MET A 600 -3.47 24.90 14.80
CA MET A 600 -3.14 24.54 16.19
C MET A 600 -1.65 24.23 16.39
N GLY A 601 -1.00 23.56 15.42
CA GLY A 601 0.44 23.35 15.45
C GLY A 601 1.22 24.67 15.47
N GLU A 602 0.83 25.65 14.66
CA GLU A 602 1.43 26.98 14.69
C GLU A 602 1.20 27.73 16.00
N MET A 603 0.03 27.60 16.62
CA MET A 603 -0.27 28.21 17.93
C MET A 603 0.64 27.66 19.02
N LEU A 604 0.87 26.34 19.07
CA LEU A 604 1.84 25.74 19.99
C LEU A 604 3.26 26.27 19.75
N PHE A 605 3.64 26.42 18.48
CA PHE A 605 4.94 26.94 18.10
C PHE A 605 5.12 28.41 18.47
N TYR A 606 4.05 29.21 18.37
CA TYR A 606 4.06 30.61 18.78
C TYR A 606 4.46 30.72 20.25
N ASP A 607 3.90 29.90 21.14
CA ASP A 607 4.24 29.94 22.56
C ASP A 607 5.71 29.54 22.84
N LEU A 608 6.25 28.63 22.03
CA LEU A 608 7.62 28.10 22.19
C LEU A 608 8.70 28.92 21.46
N ARG A 609 8.32 29.90 20.64
CA ARG A 609 9.26 30.68 19.80
C ARG A 609 10.35 31.43 20.58
N ARG A 610 10.13 31.72 21.87
CA ARG A 610 11.15 32.38 22.71
C ARG A 610 12.27 31.44 23.15
N HIS A 611 12.05 30.13 23.05
CA HIS A 611 12.98 29.10 23.50
C HIS A 611 13.61 28.34 22.33
N LEU A 612 13.22 28.66 21.08
CA LEU A 612 13.65 27.95 19.88
C LEU A 612 13.96 28.94 18.75
N PRO A 613 15.03 28.72 17.96
CA PRO A 613 15.29 29.49 16.75
C PRO A 613 14.34 29.07 15.63
N LEU A 614 13.06 29.41 15.77
CA LEU A 614 11.96 28.90 14.97
C LEU A 614 11.60 29.86 13.83
N VAL A 615 11.44 29.30 12.63
CA VAL A 615 10.85 29.98 11.46
C VAL A 615 9.73 29.13 10.88
N ILE A 616 8.62 29.75 10.52
CA ILE A 616 7.49 29.10 9.85
C ILE A 616 7.44 29.54 8.39
N LEU A 617 7.44 28.58 7.47
CA LEU A 617 7.16 28.82 6.05
C LEU A 617 5.75 28.31 5.72
N ARG A 618 4.92 29.20 5.17
CA ARG A 618 3.54 28.97 4.75
C ARG A 618 3.43 28.97 3.22
N PRO A 619 3.64 27.82 2.55
CA PRO A 619 3.36 27.71 1.12
C PRO A 619 1.85 27.69 0.83
N THR A 620 1.48 28.18 -0.34
CA THR A 620 0.13 28.04 -0.92
C THR A 620 -0.03 26.68 -1.60
N ILE A 621 -0.85 26.54 -2.64
CA ILE A 621 -1.07 25.23 -3.27
C ILE A 621 0.18 24.85 -4.08
N VAL A 622 0.94 23.89 -3.56
CA VAL A 622 2.17 23.44 -4.21
C VAL A 622 1.87 22.59 -5.43
N THR A 623 2.40 22.98 -6.59
CA THR A 623 2.28 22.28 -7.88
C THR A 623 3.60 21.60 -8.27
N SER A 624 3.68 21.04 -9.48
CA SER A 624 4.90 20.39 -9.99
C SER A 624 6.10 21.33 -10.03
N THR A 625 7.31 20.79 -10.08
CA THR A 625 8.52 21.60 -10.30
C THR A 625 8.42 22.39 -11.60
N TRP A 626 8.90 23.63 -11.58
CA TRP A 626 8.98 24.47 -12.77
C TRP A 626 10.28 24.22 -13.53
N LYS A 627 11.42 24.25 -12.85
CA LYS A 627 12.76 24.12 -13.44
C LYS A 627 13.55 22.96 -12.84
N GLU A 628 13.62 22.86 -11.53
CA GLU A 628 14.58 21.95 -10.87
C GLU A 628 13.92 20.83 -10.05
N PRO A 629 14.52 19.62 -9.94
CA PRO A 629 15.66 19.14 -10.72
C PRO A 629 15.38 19.06 -12.23
N PHE A 630 14.13 18.85 -12.61
CA PHE A 630 13.66 18.92 -13.99
C PHE A 630 12.20 19.37 -13.99
N PRO A 631 11.69 19.92 -15.11
CA PRO A 631 10.34 20.44 -15.21
C PRO A 631 9.27 19.35 -15.07
N GLY A 632 8.19 19.67 -14.37
CA GLY A 632 6.95 18.88 -14.34
C GLY A 632 6.95 17.74 -13.32
N TRP A 633 8.02 17.56 -12.53
CA TRP A 633 8.04 16.53 -11.48
C TRP A 633 7.03 16.85 -10.40
N ILE A 634 6.13 15.91 -10.15
CA ILE A 634 5.16 15.95 -9.07
C ILE A 634 4.98 14.56 -8.53
N GLU A 635 4.83 14.48 -7.23
CA GLU A 635 4.51 13.25 -6.55
C GLU A 635 2.99 13.21 -6.38
N GLY A 636 2.35 12.17 -6.91
CA GLY A 636 0.90 11.93 -6.85
C GLY A 636 0.01 13.00 -7.52
N VAL A 637 -1.30 12.79 -7.43
CA VAL A 637 -2.32 13.73 -7.92
C VAL A 637 -3.13 14.24 -6.72
N ARG A 638 -3.00 15.53 -6.37
CA ARG A 638 -3.67 16.11 -5.19
C ARG A 638 -4.30 17.46 -5.52
N THR A 639 -5.25 17.88 -4.68
CA THR A 639 -5.81 19.25 -4.68
C THR A 639 -6.26 19.70 -6.08
N THR A 640 -5.59 20.68 -6.71
CA THR A 640 -5.88 21.20 -8.05
C THR A 640 -5.67 20.16 -9.15
N ASP A 641 -4.65 19.29 -9.04
CA ASP A 641 -4.32 18.27 -10.03
C ASP A 641 -5.48 17.27 -10.22
N ALA A 642 -6.23 17.01 -9.14
CA ALA A 642 -7.40 16.13 -9.17
C ALA A 642 -8.54 16.73 -10.00
N PHE A 643 -8.69 18.06 -10.02
CA PHE A 643 -9.64 18.75 -10.89
C PHE A 643 -9.17 18.72 -12.34
N ILE A 644 -7.90 19.04 -12.60
CA ILE A 644 -7.30 19.01 -13.95
C ILE A 644 -7.44 17.60 -14.55
N THR A 645 -7.06 16.57 -13.80
CA THR A 645 -7.14 15.17 -14.21
C THR A 645 -8.60 14.73 -14.39
N GLY A 646 -9.48 15.09 -13.45
CA GLY A 646 -10.91 14.77 -13.52
C GLY A 646 -11.60 15.40 -14.74
N TYR A 647 -11.20 16.61 -15.11
CA TYR A 647 -11.66 17.30 -16.31
C TYR A 647 -11.13 16.62 -17.58
N GLY A 648 -9.82 16.40 -17.70
CA GLY A 648 -9.21 15.73 -18.86
C GLY A 648 -9.74 14.32 -19.10
N MET A 649 -10.05 13.58 -18.03
CA MET A 649 -10.67 12.25 -18.12
C MET A 649 -12.19 12.28 -18.36
N GLY A 650 -12.81 13.44 -18.51
CA GLY A 650 -14.24 13.60 -18.75
C GLY A 650 -15.13 13.19 -17.57
N HIS A 651 -14.56 13.08 -16.37
CA HIS A 651 -15.27 12.75 -15.13
C HIS A 651 -15.92 13.98 -14.49
N LEU A 652 -15.33 15.15 -14.67
CA LEU A 652 -15.86 16.44 -14.21
C LEU A 652 -16.49 17.16 -15.40
N LYS A 653 -17.82 17.23 -15.38
CA LYS A 653 -18.60 17.97 -16.39
C LYS A 653 -18.97 19.38 -15.96
N TYR A 654 -18.91 19.64 -14.66
CA TYR A 654 -19.34 20.90 -14.02
C TYR A 654 -18.45 21.16 -12.81
N ILE A 655 -18.00 22.41 -12.65
CA ILE A 655 -17.15 22.83 -11.54
C ILE A 655 -17.86 23.99 -10.82
N PRO A 656 -18.33 23.80 -9.57
CA PRO A 656 -18.83 24.90 -8.76
C PRO A 656 -17.65 25.72 -8.25
N ALA A 657 -17.43 26.84 -8.91
CA ALA A 657 -16.37 27.78 -8.60
C ALA A 657 -16.79 29.17 -9.06
N ASP A 658 -16.34 30.18 -8.33
CA ASP A 658 -16.25 31.51 -8.89
C ASP A 658 -14.99 31.56 -9.78
N VAL A 659 -15.19 31.82 -11.07
CA VAL A 659 -14.11 31.84 -12.07
C VAL A 659 -13.15 33.01 -11.86
N THR A 660 -13.55 34.02 -11.09
CA THR A 660 -12.73 35.19 -10.73
C THR A 660 -11.86 34.94 -9.49
N THR A 661 -12.15 33.87 -8.73
CA THR A 661 -11.33 33.43 -7.59
C THR A 661 -9.89 33.21 -8.03
N ILE A 662 -8.97 33.81 -7.28
CA ILE A 662 -7.54 33.57 -7.44
C ILE A 662 -7.21 32.22 -6.80
N LEU A 663 -6.67 31.33 -7.61
CA LEU A 663 -6.16 30.05 -7.13
C LEU A 663 -4.66 30.21 -6.91
N ASP A 664 -4.25 30.38 -5.65
CA ASP A 664 -2.85 30.62 -5.33
C ASP A 664 -2.02 29.33 -5.47
N LEU A 665 -1.28 29.25 -6.58
CA LEU A 665 -0.39 28.15 -6.92
C LEU A 665 1.08 28.56 -6.74
N VAL A 666 1.92 27.61 -6.31
CA VAL A 666 3.37 27.79 -6.21
C VAL A 666 4.12 26.52 -6.66
N PRO A 667 5.04 26.59 -7.64
CA PRO A 667 5.84 25.44 -8.03
C PRO A 667 6.72 24.89 -6.88
N GLY A 668 6.81 23.57 -6.77
CA GLY A 668 7.47 22.91 -5.64
C GLY A 668 8.98 23.15 -5.51
N ASP A 669 9.66 23.53 -6.58
CA ASP A 669 11.07 23.94 -6.58
C ASP A 669 11.27 25.35 -6.04
N LEU A 670 10.34 26.29 -6.28
CA LEU A 670 10.41 27.62 -5.66
C LEU A 670 10.23 27.55 -4.15
N VAL A 671 9.36 26.66 -3.66
CA VAL A 671 9.19 26.41 -2.22
C VAL A 671 10.50 25.90 -1.61
N VAL A 672 11.17 24.93 -2.24
CA VAL A 672 12.45 24.39 -1.75
C VAL A 672 13.55 25.45 -1.80
N ASN A 673 13.61 26.24 -2.87
CA ASN A 673 14.55 27.34 -3.00
C ASN A 673 14.36 28.36 -1.87
N ALA A 674 13.11 28.75 -1.59
CA ALA A 674 12.80 29.61 -0.44
C ALA A 674 13.19 28.99 0.91
N MET A 675 12.94 27.69 1.12
CA MET A 675 13.39 27.00 2.35
C MET A 675 14.90 27.11 2.55
N LEU A 676 15.69 26.85 1.50
CA LEU A 676 17.14 26.90 1.57
C LEU A 676 17.66 28.32 1.77
N THR A 677 17.04 29.30 1.12
CA THR A 677 17.35 30.71 1.32
C THR A 677 17.05 31.16 2.75
N ILE A 678 15.92 30.75 3.33
CA ILE A 678 15.58 31.03 4.72
C ILE A 678 16.66 30.46 5.65
N ILE A 679 17.00 29.18 5.47
CA ILE A 679 18.05 28.51 6.26
C ILE A 679 19.37 29.26 6.15
N ALA A 680 19.82 29.60 4.94
CA ALA A 680 21.06 30.33 4.73
C ALA A 680 21.02 31.74 5.36
N SER A 681 19.89 32.44 5.27
CA SER A 681 19.73 33.80 5.80
C SER A 681 19.72 33.85 7.34
N SER A 682 19.26 32.79 8.01
CA SER A 682 19.25 32.76 9.48
C SER A 682 20.63 32.77 10.13
N TYR A 683 21.67 32.38 9.39
CA TYR A 683 23.06 32.51 9.85
C TYR A 683 23.53 33.97 9.92
N LYS A 684 22.74 34.92 9.38
CA LYS A 684 23.00 36.37 9.41
C LYS A 684 22.07 37.13 10.38
N GLU A 685 21.48 36.46 11.36
CA GLU A 685 20.56 37.04 12.37
C GLU A 685 19.28 37.67 11.79
N SER A 686 18.45 36.86 11.10
CA SER A 686 17.11 37.31 10.67
C SER A 686 16.11 37.25 11.83
N SER A 687 15.42 38.36 12.11
CA SER A 687 14.35 38.45 13.12
C SER A 687 12.97 38.02 12.60
N VAL A 688 12.89 37.48 11.38
CA VAL A 688 11.62 37.16 10.72
C VAL A 688 11.13 35.78 11.15
N PHE A 689 9.94 35.75 11.73
CA PHE A 689 9.32 34.54 12.26
C PHE A 689 8.51 33.75 11.22
N ILE A 690 7.82 34.45 10.29
CA ILE A 690 6.90 33.83 9.33
C ILE A 690 7.20 34.34 7.92
N TYR A 691 7.29 33.40 7.00
CA TYR A 691 7.33 33.64 5.57
C TYR A 691 6.12 32.99 4.91
N GLN A 692 5.50 33.67 3.95
CA GLN A 692 4.51 33.14 3.03
C GLN A 692 5.10 33.08 1.63
N ILE A 693 4.79 32.00 0.90
CA ILE A 693 5.18 31.89 -0.50
C ILE A 693 3.97 31.47 -1.34
N GLY A 694 3.60 32.37 -2.24
CA GLY A 694 2.45 32.25 -3.12
C GLY A 694 2.55 33.23 -4.28
N SER A 695 1.57 33.15 -5.17
CA SER A 695 1.47 33.97 -6.37
C SER A 695 0.33 34.99 -6.34
N SER A 696 -0.61 34.90 -5.38
CA SER A 696 -1.86 35.69 -5.41
C SER A 696 -1.68 37.21 -5.37
N THR A 697 -0.62 37.72 -4.75
CA THR A 697 -0.34 39.17 -4.67
C THR A 697 0.46 39.68 -5.86
N ARG A 698 1.34 38.86 -6.44
CA ARG A 698 2.36 39.31 -7.41
C ARG A 698 2.13 38.84 -8.83
N ASN A 699 1.56 37.66 -9.01
CA ASN A 699 1.31 37.04 -10.31
C ASN A 699 0.08 36.11 -10.24
N PRO A 700 -1.12 36.66 -9.98
CA PRO A 700 -2.30 35.86 -9.69
C PRO A 700 -2.78 35.08 -10.93
N ILE A 701 -3.19 33.84 -10.71
CA ILE A 701 -3.94 33.05 -11.69
C ILE A 701 -5.36 32.78 -11.17
N THR A 702 -6.37 32.99 -12.02
CA THR A 702 -7.76 32.72 -11.66
C THR A 702 -8.18 31.30 -12.02
N ILE A 703 -9.23 30.78 -11.37
CA ILE A 703 -9.82 29.49 -11.72
C ILE A 703 -10.27 29.47 -13.19
N GLY A 704 -10.85 30.57 -13.67
CA GLY A 704 -11.24 30.71 -15.08
C GLY A 704 -10.05 30.54 -16.03
N LYS A 705 -8.92 31.22 -15.74
CA LYS A 705 -7.73 31.13 -16.56
C LYS A 705 -7.11 29.74 -16.55
N LEU A 706 -6.98 29.11 -15.38
CA LEU A 706 -6.51 27.73 -15.26
C LEU A 706 -7.37 26.77 -16.11
N ALA A 707 -8.69 26.96 -16.10
CA ALA A 707 -9.59 26.09 -16.83
C ALA A 707 -9.55 26.31 -18.35
N GLU A 708 -9.32 27.55 -18.80
CA GLU A 708 -9.03 27.87 -20.19
C GLU A 708 -7.77 27.15 -20.67
N GLU A 709 -6.68 27.20 -19.90
CA GLU A 709 -5.43 26.53 -20.24
C GLU A 709 -5.59 25.00 -20.24
N ALA A 710 -6.33 24.45 -19.28
CA ALA A 710 -6.65 23.03 -19.27
C ALA A 710 -7.50 22.62 -20.49
N TYR A 711 -8.48 23.42 -20.89
CA TYR A 711 -9.28 23.18 -22.10
C TYR A 711 -8.41 23.23 -23.35
N ARG A 712 -7.55 24.24 -23.48
CA ARG A 712 -6.61 24.38 -24.60
C ARG A 712 -5.68 23.16 -24.70
N TYR A 713 -5.11 22.74 -23.58
CA TYR A 713 -4.25 21.56 -23.51
C TYR A 713 -4.98 20.28 -23.92
N PHE A 714 -6.12 19.95 -23.32
CA PHE A 714 -6.83 18.69 -23.58
C PHE A 714 -7.56 18.66 -24.92
N SER A 715 -7.84 19.82 -25.52
CA SER A 715 -8.34 19.88 -26.90
C SER A 715 -7.27 19.49 -27.91
N ARG A 716 -6.00 19.87 -27.66
CA ARG A 716 -4.84 19.48 -28.48
C ARG A 716 -4.34 18.07 -28.14
N ASN A 717 -4.40 17.69 -26.86
CA ASN A 717 -3.87 16.44 -26.31
C ASN A 717 -4.98 15.65 -25.58
N PRO A 718 -5.97 15.10 -26.30
CA PRO A 718 -7.11 14.46 -25.65
C PRO A 718 -6.71 13.17 -24.93
N CYS A 719 -7.24 12.99 -23.71
CA CYS A 719 -7.03 11.75 -22.96
C CYS A 719 -7.69 10.55 -23.67
N ILE A 720 -7.11 9.37 -23.49
CA ILE A 720 -7.62 8.12 -24.07
C ILE A 720 -8.21 7.26 -22.96
N ARG A 721 -9.44 6.76 -23.14
CA ARG A 721 -10.10 5.85 -22.20
C ARG A 721 -9.43 4.47 -22.21
N SER A 722 -9.68 3.70 -21.16
CA SER A 722 -9.25 2.29 -21.07
C SER A 722 -9.81 1.37 -22.17
N ASP A 723 -10.82 1.82 -22.93
CA ASP A 723 -11.40 1.11 -24.09
C ASP A 723 -10.84 1.61 -25.44
N GLY A 724 -9.84 2.51 -25.42
CA GLY A 724 -9.20 3.08 -26.61
C GLY A 724 -9.92 4.29 -27.21
N ARG A 725 -11.08 4.69 -26.68
CA ARG A 725 -11.83 5.85 -27.20
C ARG A 725 -11.21 7.17 -26.73
N ILE A 726 -11.07 8.11 -27.66
CA ILE A 726 -10.63 9.48 -27.39
C ILE A 726 -11.70 10.22 -26.57
N ILE A 727 -11.29 10.89 -25.50
CA ILE A 727 -12.13 11.75 -24.68
C ILE A 727 -12.09 13.16 -25.29
N LYS A 728 -13.17 13.55 -25.95
CA LYS A 728 -13.35 14.93 -26.39
C LYS A 728 -13.87 15.76 -25.21
N VAL A 729 -13.00 16.60 -24.65
CA VAL A 729 -13.38 17.57 -23.63
C VAL A 729 -14.24 18.67 -24.26
N LYS A 730 -15.15 19.24 -23.47
CA LYS A 730 -15.92 20.44 -23.82
C LYS A 730 -15.43 21.61 -22.98
N GLU A 731 -15.72 22.83 -23.40
CA GLU A 731 -15.48 24.01 -22.57
C GLU A 731 -16.06 23.80 -21.16
N PRO A 732 -15.29 24.13 -20.11
CA PRO A 732 -15.70 23.91 -18.73
C PRO A 732 -16.89 24.80 -18.40
N HIS A 733 -17.99 24.18 -17.98
CA HIS A 733 -19.16 24.91 -17.50
C HIS A 733 -19.07 25.14 -15.99
N PHE A 734 -19.04 26.41 -15.61
CA PHE A 734 -18.94 26.85 -14.22
C PHE A 734 -20.30 27.20 -13.64
N VAL A 735 -20.52 26.78 -12.40
CA VAL A 735 -21.67 27.23 -11.62
C VAL A 735 -21.16 28.18 -10.55
N THR A 736 -21.41 29.46 -10.76
CA THR A 736 -20.85 30.58 -9.98
C THR A 736 -21.45 30.73 -8.58
N THR A 737 -22.46 29.93 -8.23
CA THR A 737 -23.03 29.89 -6.88
C THR A 737 -23.27 28.46 -6.41
N MET A 738 -23.09 28.24 -5.11
CA MET A 738 -23.41 26.94 -4.50
C MET A 738 -24.91 26.63 -4.58
N THR A 739 -25.78 27.64 -4.49
CA THR A 739 -27.24 27.49 -4.65
C THR A 739 -27.59 27.00 -6.05
N GLY A 740 -27.04 27.64 -7.10
CA GLY A 740 -27.20 27.18 -8.47
C GLY A 740 -26.68 25.76 -8.66
N PHE A 741 -25.55 25.41 -8.05
CA PHE A 741 -25.00 24.06 -8.11
C PHE A 741 -25.94 23.04 -7.48
N TYR A 742 -26.51 23.34 -6.30
CA TYR A 742 -27.46 22.43 -5.66
C TYR A 742 -28.76 22.29 -6.45
N ILE A 743 -29.32 23.37 -6.98
CA ILE A 743 -30.51 23.32 -7.85
C ILE A 743 -30.21 22.43 -9.07
N TYR A 744 -29.09 22.67 -9.74
CA TYR A 744 -28.66 21.86 -10.88
C TYR A 744 -28.49 20.38 -10.52
N MET A 745 -27.83 20.09 -9.39
CA MET A 745 -27.65 18.73 -8.90
C MET A 745 -28.98 18.06 -8.56
N VAL A 746 -29.95 18.80 -8.02
CA VAL A 746 -31.31 18.29 -7.76
C VAL A 746 -31.99 17.94 -9.08
N VAL A 747 -32.06 18.90 -10.00
CA VAL A 747 -32.79 18.74 -11.27
C VAL A 747 -32.18 17.67 -12.16
N ARG A 748 -30.86 17.69 -12.35
CA ARG A 748 -30.17 16.79 -13.30
C ARG A 748 -29.72 15.47 -12.72
N ASN A 749 -29.60 15.33 -11.40
CA ASN A 749 -29.12 14.10 -10.79
C ASN A 749 -30.10 13.52 -9.77
N LYS A 750 -30.57 14.30 -8.79
CA LYS A 750 -31.40 13.79 -7.68
C LYS A 750 -32.80 13.35 -8.13
N LEU A 751 -33.48 14.12 -8.98
CA LEU A 751 -34.80 13.77 -9.51
C LEU A 751 -34.77 12.49 -10.37
N PRO A 752 -33.89 12.35 -11.38
CA PRO A 752 -33.72 11.08 -12.10
C PRO A 752 -33.34 9.91 -11.19
N LEU A 753 -32.55 10.16 -10.14
CA LEU A 753 -32.22 9.15 -9.13
C LEU A 753 -33.44 8.69 -8.34
N GLN A 754 -34.37 9.57 -7.98
CA GLN A 754 -35.61 9.19 -7.30
C GLN A 754 -36.50 8.32 -8.20
N VAL A 755 -36.60 8.65 -9.49
CA VAL A 755 -37.30 7.81 -10.47
C VAL A 755 -36.64 6.42 -10.57
N LEU A 756 -35.32 6.36 -10.69
CA LEU A 756 -34.58 5.09 -10.71
C LEU A 756 -34.69 4.30 -9.40
N ARG A 757 -34.88 4.97 -8.26
CA ARG A 757 -35.11 4.32 -6.96
C ARG A 757 -36.45 3.58 -6.95
N VAL A 758 -37.50 4.21 -7.46
CA VAL A 758 -38.85 3.61 -7.57
C VAL A 758 -38.83 2.45 -8.56
N LEU A 759 -38.27 2.65 -9.76
CA LEU A 759 -38.12 1.59 -10.76
C LEU A 759 -37.22 0.43 -10.27
N GLY A 760 -36.21 0.74 -9.45
CA GLY A 760 -35.35 -0.23 -8.80
C GLY A 760 -36.03 -1.07 -7.72
N ALA A 761 -37.22 -0.69 -7.24
CA ALA A 761 -38.04 -1.55 -6.40
C ALA A 761 -38.62 -2.74 -7.21
N LEU A 762 -38.86 -2.52 -8.51
CA LEU A 762 -39.50 -3.46 -9.42
C LEU A 762 -38.50 -4.26 -10.26
N HIS A 763 -37.31 -3.71 -10.57
CA HIS A 763 -36.36 -4.35 -11.48
C HIS A 763 -34.88 -4.22 -11.04
N SER A 764 -34.14 -5.33 -11.08
CA SER A 764 -32.75 -5.43 -10.57
C SER A 764 -31.74 -4.58 -11.36
N SER A 765 -31.97 -4.40 -12.66
CA SER A 765 -31.14 -3.55 -13.54
C SER A 765 -31.23 -2.07 -13.17
N ALA A 766 -32.44 -1.56 -12.91
CA ALA A 766 -32.69 -0.21 -12.43
C ALA A 766 -32.11 0.01 -11.01
N ARG A 767 -32.18 -1.01 -10.13
CA ARG A 767 -31.55 -0.97 -8.79
C ARG A 767 -30.03 -0.83 -8.86
N SER A 768 -29.38 -1.58 -9.75
CA SER A 768 -27.92 -1.47 -9.98
C SER A 768 -27.53 -0.10 -10.53
N GLN A 769 -28.30 0.44 -11.48
CA GLN A 769 -28.09 1.79 -12.02
C GLN A 769 -28.29 2.88 -10.96
N TYR A 770 -29.34 2.79 -10.14
CA TYR A 770 -29.58 3.67 -9.01
C TYR A 770 -28.40 3.67 -8.04
N ASN A 771 -27.96 2.49 -7.59
CA ASN A 771 -26.83 2.37 -6.66
C ASN A 771 -25.55 3.00 -7.21
N ARG A 772 -25.28 2.81 -8.50
CA ARG A 772 -24.11 3.37 -9.19
C ARG A 772 -24.17 4.91 -9.27
N LEU A 773 -25.29 5.46 -9.73
CA LEU A 773 -25.46 6.90 -9.90
C LEU A 773 -25.61 7.62 -8.56
N SER A 774 -26.24 7.00 -7.56
CA SER A 774 -26.38 7.55 -6.19
C SER A 774 -25.02 7.66 -5.50
N ARG A 775 -24.16 6.64 -5.65
CA ARG A 775 -22.75 6.72 -5.19
C ARG A 775 -21.99 7.85 -5.90
N GLN A 776 -22.17 8.01 -7.20
CA GLN A 776 -21.52 9.07 -7.98
C GLN A 776 -22.00 10.47 -7.54
N TYR A 777 -23.31 10.64 -7.33
CA TYR A 777 -23.90 11.87 -6.80
C TYR A 777 -23.32 12.21 -5.43
N ASN A 778 -23.36 11.26 -4.48
CA ASN A 778 -22.87 11.47 -3.12
C ASN A 778 -21.37 11.77 -3.09
N ARG A 779 -20.58 11.16 -3.98
CA ARG A 779 -19.15 11.45 -4.13
C ARG A 779 -18.91 12.85 -4.67
N THR A 780 -19.64 13.25 -5.71
CA THR A 780 -19.52 14.58 -6.32
C THR A 780 -19.87 15.68 -5.32
N VAL A 781 -20.98 15.53 -4.60
CA VAL A 781 -21.38 16.48 -3.55
C VAL A 781 -20.34 16.56 -2.43
N ARG A 782 -19.75 15.43 -2.00
CA ARG A 782 -18.69 15.43 -0.98
C ARG A 782 -17.43 16.16 -1.43
N VAL A 783 -16.96 15.89 -2.64
CA VAL A 783 -15.77 16.57 -3.21
C VAL A 783 -16.04 18.07 -3.29
N VAL A 784 -17.16 18.47 -3.88
CA VAL A 784 -17.53 19.89 -3.97
C VAL A 784 -17.60 20.57 -2.61
N LYS A 785 -18.21 19.93 -1.60
CA LYS A 785 -18.26 20.49 -0.24
C LYS A 785 -16.86 20.69 0.36
N GLY A 786 -15.95 19.75 0.16
CA GLY A 786 -14.57 19.86 0.65
C GLY A 786 -13.74 20.94 -0.05
N TYR A 787 -14.03 21.22 -1.33
CA TYR A 787 -13.29 22.21 -2.12
C TYR A 787 -13.95 23.59 -2.19
N LYS A 788 -15.23 23.72 -1.82
CA LYS A 788 -15.95 25.00 -1.76
C LYS A 788 -15.13 26.13 -1.12
N PRO A 789 -14.45 25.93 0.03
CA PRO A 789 -13.68 27.00 0.66
C PRO A 789 -12.55 27.57 -0.19
N TYR A 790 -12.05 26.78 -1.15
CA TYR A 790 -10.97 27.15 -2.05
C TYR A 790 -11.48 27.66 -3.39
N THR A 791 -12.62 27.15 -3.89
CA THR A 791 -13.21 27.59 -5.16
C THR A 791 -14.02 28.90 -5.04
N PHE A 792 -14.26 29.35 -3.81
CA PHE A 792 -14.89 30.61 -3.44
C PHE A 792 -14.02 31.36 -2.41
N PHE A 793 -12.70 31.28 -2.57
CA PHE A 793 -11.73 31.98 -1.73
C PHE A 793 -11.42 33.35 -2.33
N HIS A 794 -11.64 34.42 -1.57
CA HIS A 794 -11.42 35.79 -2.04
C HIS A 794 -10.23 36.47 -1.33
N GLY A 795 -9.42 35.68 -0.63
CA GLY A 795 -8.20 36.14 0.02
C GLY A 795 -7.01 36.21 -0.95
N ARG A 796 -6.03 37.04 -0.60
CA ARG A 796 -4.69 37.08 -1.22
C ARG A 796 -3.66 37.01 -0.10
N PHE A 797 -2.67 36.15 -0.26
CA PHE A 797 -1.63 35.91 0.74
C PHE A 797 -0.51 36.93 0.56
N ASP A 798 -0.28 37.75 1.59
CA ASP A 798 0.84 38.68 1.64
C ASP A 798 2.16 37.91 1.65
N ASP A 799 3.12 38.35 0.85
CA ASP A 799 4.46 37.75 0.75
C ASP A 799 5.57 38.79 0.99
N THR A 800 5.26 39.85 1.76
CA THR A 800 6.15 40.99 2.00
C THR A 800 7.50 40.56 2.60
N ASN A 801 7.52 39.67 3.59
CA ASN A 801 8.75 39.14 4.18
C ASN A 801 9.54 38.30 3.18
N MET A 802 8.86 37.52 2.34
CA MET A 802 9.52 36.76 1.28
C MET A 802 10.17 37.70 0.25
N GLN A 803 9.50 38.80 -0.12
CA GLN A 803 10.05 39.83 -1.00
C GLN A 803 11.28 40.51 -0.39
N LYS A 804 11.24 40.86 0.90
CA LYS A 804 12.39 41.41 1.62
C LYS A 804 13.57 40.44 1.60
N LEU A 805 13.31 39.16 1.84
CA LEU A 805 14.33 38.11 1.78
C LEU A 805 14.94 38.02 0.37
N THR A 806 14.12 37.94 -0.68
CA THR A 806 14.61 37.92 -2.08
C THR A 806 15.45 39.15 -2.41
N SER A 807 15.03 40.33 -1.95
CA SER A 807 15.73 41.59 -2.22
C SER A 807 17.07 41.70 -1.50
N SER A 808 17.22 41.03 -0.35
CA SER A 808 18.47 40.99 0.42
C SER A 808 19.56 40.09 -0.19
N LEU A 809 19.22 39.26 -1.17
CA LEU A 809 20.17 38.36 -1.84
C LEU A 809 21.09 39.11 -2.80
N ALA A 810 22.34 38.66 -2.89
CA ALA A 810 23.23 39.07 -3.96
C ALA A 810 22.70 38.62 -5.33
N GLU A 811 23.04 39.34 -6.38
CA GLU A 811 22.51 39.06 -7.73
C GLU A 811 22.95 37.69 -8.28
N THR A 812 24.10 37.19 -7.83
CA THR A 812 24.59 35.83 -8.08
C THR A 812 23.70 34.78 -7.42
N ASP A 813 23.29 34.99 -6.17
CA ASP A 813 22.44 34.07 -5.41
C ASP A 813 21.01 34.04 -5.94
N LYS A 814 20.48 35.19 -6.39
CA LYS A 814 19.16 35.25 -7.05
C LYS A 814 19.09 34.40 -8.31
N LYS A 815 20.20 34.28 -9.05
CA LYS A 815 20.29 33.43 -10.25
C LYS A 815 20.39 31.95 -9.90
N LEU A 816 21.04 31.61 -8.78
CA LEU A 816 21.34 30.23 -8.37
C LEU A 816 20.19 29.59 -7.57
N ILE A 817 19.45 30.39 -6.82
CA ILE A 817 18.29 30.00 -5.99
C ILE A 817 17.13 30.95 -6.30
N ALA A 818 16.61 30.89 -7.53
CA ALA A 818 15.46 31.68 -7.93
C ALA A 818 14.16 31.11 -7.33
N PHE A 819 13.42 31.91 -6.58
CA PHE A 819 12.08 31.56 -6.04
C PHE A 819 11.03 32.67 -6.25
N ASP A 820 11.30 33.62 -7.14
CA ASP A 820 10.37 34.71 -7.44
C ASP A 820 9.17 34.23 -8.30
N THR A 821 7.98 34.20 -7.70
CA THR A 821 6.72 33.80 -8.35
C THR A 821 6.26 34.76 -9.47
N LYS A 822 6.78 36.00 -9.52
CA LYS A 822 6.50 36.95 -10.60
C LYS A 822 7.05 36.49 -11.95
N SER A 823 8.05 35.63 -11.95
CA SER A 823 8.70 35.14 -13.16
C SER A 823 7.97 33.99 -13.86
N ILE A 824 6.89 33.47 -13.27
CA ILE A 824 6.14 32.34 -13.82
C ILE A 824 5.30 32.82 -15.00
N ASP A 825 5.60 32.31 -16.20
CA ASP A 825 4.66 32.36 -17.31
C ASP A 825 3.61 31.26 -17.12
N TRP A 826 2.39 31.64 -16.73
CA TRP A 826 1.35 30.68 -16.36
C TRP A 826 0.89 29.81 -17.52
N GLU A 827 0.86 30.35 -18.75
CA GLU A 827 0.45 29.58 -19.92
C GLU A 827 1.44 28.43 -20.17
N SER A 828 2.72 28.75 -20.42
CA SER A 828 3.74 27.73 -20.66
C SER A 828 3.93 26.81 -19.45
N TYR A 829 3.90 27.35 -18.22
CA TYR A 829 4.01 26.50 -17.04
C TYR A 829 2.86 25.48 -16.96
N LEU A 830 1.63 25.87 -17.26
CA LEU A 830 0.49 24.94 -17.19
C LEU A 830 0.47 23.96 -18.37
N THR A 831 0.56 24.46 -19.61
CA THR A 831 0.37 23.64 -20.81
C THR A 831 1.56 22.76 -21.12
N ASP A 832 2.78 23.25 -20.88
CA ASP A 832 4.00 22.58 -21.35
C ASP A 832 4.68 21.79 -20.23
N ILE A 833 4.44 22.17 -18.96
CA ILE A 833 5.17 21.62 -17.81
C ILE A 833 4.22 20.89 -16.84
N HIS A 834 3.28 21.60 -16.23
CA HIS A 834 2.50 21.08 -15.10
C HIS A 834 1.47 20.04 -15.51
N ILE A 835 0.59 20.34 -16.48
CA ILE A 835 -0.43 19.38 -16.93
C ILE A 835 0.23 18.12 -17.51
N PRO A 836 1.20 18.20 -18.44
CA PRO A 836 1.96 17.01 -18.88
C PRO A 836 2.63 16.27 -17.72
N GLY A 837 3.20 17.01 -16.77
CA GLY A 837 3.84 16.50 -15.56
C GLY A 837 2.90 15.67 -14.68
N ILE A 838 1.65 16.08 -14.52
CA ILE A 838 0.61 15.30 -13.81
C ILE A 838 0.44 13.92 -14.44
N PHE A 839 0.35 13.82 -15.78
CA PHE A 839 0.17 12.53 -16.45
C PHE A 839 1.46 11.70 -16.50
N LYS A 840 2.61 12.36 -16.62
CA LYS A 840 3.93 11.70 -16.69
C LYS A 840 4.38 11.19 -15.33
N TYR A 841 4.34 12.04 -14.31
CA TYR A 841 4.87 11.76 -12.98
C TYR A 841 3.74 11.54 -11.96
N GLY A 842 2.74 12.42 -11.90
CA GLY A 842 1.67 12.36 -10.89
C GLY A 842 0.85 11.06 -10.92
N ILE A 843 0.31 10.66 -12.07
CA ILE A 843 -0.48 9.42 -12.21
C ILE A 843 0.39 8.17 -12.06
N ARG A 844 1.67 8.22 -12.48
CA ARG A 844 2.62 7.12 -12.27
C ARG A 844 2.98 7.00 -10.78
N ALA A 845 3.27 8.11 -10.12
CA ALA A 845 3.51 8.21 -8.68
C ALA A 845 2.28 7.78 -7.87
N ASP A 846 1.06 8.01 -8.35
CA ASP A 846 -0.17 7.51 -7.72
C ASP A 846 -0.37 5.99 -7.88
N LYS A 847 0.16 5.42 -8.97
CA LYS A 847 0.26 3.97 -9.17
C LYS A 847 1.39 3.35 -8.35
N LYS A 848 2.50 4.09 -8.14
CA LYS A 848 3.69 3.75 -7.34
C LYS A 848 3.45 3.87 -5.82
N THR A 849 2.79 4.92 -5.34
CA THR A 849 2.60 5.22 -3.89
C THR A 849 1.85 4.13 -3.18
N LYS A 850 0.66 3.77 -3.67
CA LYS A 850 -0.19 2.89 -2.87
C LYS A 850 0.36 1.44 -2.98
N LYS A 851 1.32 1.17 -3.90
CA LYS A 851 2.00 -0.13 -4.05
C LYS A 851 2.57 -0.58 -2.70
#